data_AF-A0A7Y2I1G4-F1
#
_entry.id   AF-A0A7Y2I1G4-F1
#
_cell.length_a   1.000
_cell.length_b   1.000
_cell.length_c   1.000
_cell.angle_alpha   90.00
_cell.angle_beta   90.00
_cell.angle_gamma   90.00
#
_symmetry.space_group_name_H-M   'P 1'
#
loop_
_entity.id
_entity.type
_entity.pdbx_description
1 polymer ?
#
loop_
_entity_poly.entity_id
_entity_poly.type
_entity_poly.pdbx_seq_one_letter_code
_entity_poly.pdbx_strand_id
1 'polypeptide(L)'
;MPVRSLIICAVVLVGGSAGCERAAAPVPTGVAADPVADANTDRVIAADPVQAEVIANIRAQSIGQVTVAALDLPDAYLERVADRIIRSSYQDHFYRVEGEDVPPPAWSPPRVPGSFPWAVLPSPLPEPVVDARRALRAAFPERRGFRATPMGVWRPALETGDDDEVGVARLIAARLASDGLIATTAATLRLMPTLDLATLDRLGLPVDLLRHFRFGTEPASAEAVFAEIRRRQDAGVTDAAITRAARFDFVPSAPGFRALPESGQHAIAGLRLQLTRGAYWSGEGAGGSIDVTRQLVAALPDTDFTLSVQDLHRAELLATIRATFTPAPGSVLRVIVEPLPVSQWAQDNGKAGRLASEGDAPAMLVPRYASRRDDASLFVPGESSLLDGLDAAGMTLVPSSLLFQGGDILVVRHPGGGERVALVGDAEIHRNVALGLRPGQVEVAFARELGVDRCVVVPSVSFHVDFDVTVRAGADGLVAFVNDTAGAVDIVLKLGARAIAAAGLLEPAEVDVAIAALEAGDGLDYLQRVGTPVLRSFSGQAYPAELAACFARDPQDVAAANLQRYLLALDLLTARTVADEQMPPDHPARGYLRVLRRAATHEATLRRALQDAGLRVVPVPSLSDAGRSLTTINALHDSTRLIMPATGGFFTPLDEAAMNTYRRHLGPDVQIIPIHCSESQRRAGGIHCSVAVTR
;
A
#
# COMPACT_ATOMS: atom_id res chain seq x y z
N MET A 1 18.93 -2.75 -28.74
CA MET A 1 19.41 -4.06 -28.24
C MET A 1 18.57 -5.15 -28.88
N PRO A 2 19.12 -6.28 -29.39
CA PRO A 2 18.29 -7.25 -30.09
C PRO A 2 17.56 -8.16 -29.10
N VAL A 3 16.23 -8.19 -29.26
CA VAL A 3 15.14 -8.95 -28.63
C VAL A 3 15.35 -10.47 -28.46
N ARG A 4 16.49 -11.03 -28.87
CA ARG A 4 16.74 -12.48 -28.83
C ARG A 4 16.75 -13.07 -27.42
N SER A 5 16.90 -12.28 -26.36
CA SER A 5 17.09 -12.75 -25.00
C SER A 5 15.84 -13.35 -24.31
N LEU A 6 14.63 -12.87 -24.62
CA LEU A 6 13.40 -13.42 -24.02
C LEU A 6 13.10 -14.84 -24.51
N ILE A 7 13.50 -15.14 -25.75
CA ILE A 7 13.34 -16.45 -26.39
C ILE A 7 14.34 -17.49 -25.82
N ILE A 8 15.44 -17.05 -25.20
CA ILE A 8 16.50 -17.96 -24.71
C ILE A 8 16.02 -18.79 -23.50
N CYS A 9 15.06 -18.30 -22.70
CA CYS A 9 14.46 -19.11 -21.62
C CYS A 9 13.80 -20.40 -22.17
N ALA A 10 13.19 -20.31 -23.35
CA ALA A 10 12.55 -21.43 -24.03
C ALA A 10 13.51 -22.28 -24.88
N VAL A 11 14.71 -21.80 -25.21
CA VAL A 11 15.69 -22.52 -26.05
C VAL A 11 16.76 -23.24 -25.21
N VAL A 12 17.14 -22.69 -24.05
CA VAL A 12 18.12 -23.33 -23.15
C VAL A 12 17.55 -24.59 -22.47
N LEU A 13 16.23 -24.64 -22.25
CA LEU A 13 15.56 -25.82 -21.68
C LEU A 13 15.42 -27.01 -22.67
N VAL A 14 15.74 -26.83 -23.96
CA VAL A 14 15.59 -27.87 -24.99
C VAL A 14 16.91 -28.61 -25.28
N GLY A 15 18.04 -28.19 -24.69
CA GLY A 15 19.37 -28.68 -25.07
C GLY A 15 20.15 -29.34 -23.93
N GLY A 16 19.74 -30.52 -23.44
CA GLY A 16 20.55 -31.24 -22.46
C GLY A 16 20.00 -32.55 -21.89
N SER A 17 19.54 -33.50 -22.72
CA SER A 17 19.30 -34.88 -22.26
C SER A 17 20.43 -35.80 -22.71
N ALA A 18 21.43 -36.02 -21.86
CA ALA A 18 22.28 -37.22 -21.89
C ALA A 18 21.82 -38.13 -20.76
N GLY A 19 21.42 -39.35 -21.12
CA GLY A 19 20.65 -40.26 -20.29
C GLY A 19 21.34 -40.73 -19.01
N CYS A 20 20.52 -40.96 -17.99
CA CYS A 20 20.86 -41.84 -16.89
C CYS A 20 19.58 -42.52 -16.39
N GLU A 21 19.39 -43.78 -16.76
CA GLU A 21 18.36 -44.67 -16.21
C GLU A 21 18.62 -44.90 -14.71
N ARG A 22 17.60 -44.66 -13.87
CA ARG A 22 17.52 -45.30 -12.55
C ARG A 22 16.13 -45.84 -12.29
N ALA A 23 16.13 -47.09 -11.81
CA ALA A 23 15.01 -47.97 -11.58
C ALA A 23 14.08 -47.47 -10.46
N ALA A 24 12.79 -47.80 -10.63
CA ALA A 24 11.69 -47.50 -9.72
C ALA A 24 11.68 -48.41 -8.48
N ALA A 25 11.28 -47.84 -7.34
CA ALA A 25 10.83 -48.55 -6.13
C ALA A 25 9.57 -47.85 -5.58
N PRO A 26 8.68 -48.55 -4.86
CA PRO A 26 7.27 -48.17 -4.72
C PRO A 26 6.99 -47.14 -3.60
N VAL A 27 5.92 -46.38 -3.81
CA VAL A 27 5.39 -45.32 -2.94
C VAL A 27 4.59 -45.90 -1.77
N PRO A 28 4.78 -45.43 -0.52
CA PRO A 28 3.79 -45.55 0.54
C PRO A 28 2.90 -44.30 0.62
N THR A 29 1.59 -44.53 0.66
CA THR A 29 0.55 -43.52 0.89
C THR A 29 0.58 -43.01 2.33
N GLY A 30 0.81 -41.71 2.51
CA GLY A 30 0.64 -41.01 3.78
C GLY A 30 0.54 -39.51 3.57
N VAL A 31 -0.59 -38.92 3.96
CA VAL A 31 -0.83 -37.47 3.96
C VAL A 31 0.13 -36.83 4.97
N ALA A 32 1.16 -36.14 4.48
CA ALA A 32 2.14 -35.44 5.30
C ALA A 32 2.11 -33.93 4.99
N ALA A 33 2.10 -33.12 6.04
CA ALA A 33 2.28 -31.68 5.97
C ALA A 33 3.64 -31.32 5.34
N ASP A 34 3.65 -30.26 4.54
CA ASP A 34 4.85 -29.74 3.87
C ASP A 34 6.02 -29.55 4.84
N PRO A 35 7.19 -30.18 4.59
CA PRO A 35 8.40 -29.81 5.29
C PRO A 35 8.92 -28.51 4.67
N VAL A 36 8.74 -27.39 5.38
CA VAL A 36 9.51 -26.16 5.12
C VAL A 36 10.97 -26.49 5.43
N ALA A 37 11.74 -26.77 4.39
CA ALA A 37 13.16 -27.05 4.48
C ALA A 37 13.92 -25.77 4.86
N ASP A 38 14.25 -25.63 6.14
CA ASP A 38 14.99 -24.51 6.74
C ASP A 38 16.52 -24.68 6.57
N ALA A 39 16.96 -25.03 5.36
CA ALA A 39 18.37 -25.32 5.06
C ALA A 39 18.86 -24.59 3.80
N ASN A 40 18.73 -23.27 3.75
CA ASN A 40 19.50 -22.43 2.81
C ASN A 40 19.62 -20.95 3.21
N THR A 41 19.57 -20.62 4.51
CA THR A 41 19.86 -19.27 5.00
C THR A 41 21.37 -19.09 5.13
N ASP A 42 21.94 -18.14 4.40
CA ASP A 42 23.33 -17.62 4.47
C ASP A 42 24.27 -17.93 3.29
N ARG A 43 23.75 -18.37 2.13
CA ARG A 43 24.45 -18.00 0.89
C ARG A 43 24.20 -16.51 0.64
N VAL A 44 25.19 -15.69 0.94
CA VAL A 44 25.28 -14.30 0.46
C VAL A 44 25.24 -14.36 -1.06
N ILE A 45 24.03 -14.22 -1.63
CA ILE A 45 23.85 -14.02 -3.05
C ILE A 45 24.57 -12.72 -3.35
N ALA A 46 25.60 -12.77 -4.19
CA ALA A 46 26.32 -11.57 -4.61
C ALA A 46 25.29 -10.50 -5.03
N ALA A 47 25.46 -9.29 -4.51
CA ALA A 47 24.50 -8.19 -4.70
C ALA A 47 24.13 -8.09 -6.19
N ASP A 48 22.83 -8.09 -6.48
CA ASP A 48 22.36 -8.05 -7.85
C ASP A 48 22.73 -6.68 -8.46
N PRO A 49 23.54 -6.64 -9.53
CA PRO A 49 23.95 -5.39 -10.15
C PRO A 49 22.78 -4.48 -10.59
N VAL A 50 21.64 -5.04 -11.04
CA VAL A 50 20.43 -4.22 -11.35
C VAL A 50 19.92 -3.56 -10.08
N GLN A 51 19.79 -4.33 -9.00
CA GLN A 51 19.27 -3.84 -7.73
C GLN A 51 20.20 -2.78 -7.13
N ALA A 52 21.51 -3.01 -7.17
CA ALA A 52 22.50 -2.05 -6.71
C ALA A 52 22.43 -0.72 -7.48
N GLU A 53 22.26 -0.77 -8.81
CA GLU A 53 22.05 0.42 -9.64
C GLU A 53 20.77 1.17 -9.25
N VAL A 54 19.66 0.45 -9.09
CA VAL A 54 18.38 1.06 -8.69
C VAL A 54 18.48 1.68 -7.29
N ILE A 55 19.10 1.02 -6.32
CA ILE A 55 19.33 1.56 -4.97
C ILE A 55 20.21 2.82 -5.03
N ALA A 56 21.28 2.81 -5.84
CA ALA A 56 22.12 3.98 -6.03
C ALA A 56 21.32 5.16 -6.62
N ASN A 57 20.45 4.88 -7.59
CA ASN A 57 19.56 5.88 -8.17
C ASN A 57 18.54 6.41 -7.15
N ILE A 58 17.95 5.55 -6.30
CA ILE A 58 17.07 5.98 -5.21
C ILE A 58 17.81 6.93 -4.28
N ARG A 59 18.99 6.55 -3.79
CA ARG A 59 19.81 7.36 -2.89
C ARG A 59 20.22 8.72 -3.48
N ALA A 60 20.36 8.79 -4.80
CA ALA A 60 20.73 10.00 -5.53
C ALA A 60 19.55 10.95 -5.80
N GLN A 61 18.29 10.52 -5.59
CA GLN A 61 17.12 11.38 -5.81
C GLN A 61 17.19 12.61 -4.89
N SER A 62 17.03 13.80 -5.48
CA SER A 62 17.06 15.06 -4.76
C SER A 62 15.79 15.29 -3.94
N ILE A 63 15.97 15.80 -2.73
CA ILE A 63 14.90 16.15 -1.79
C ILE A 63 15.27 17.47 -1.08
N GLY A 64 15.03 18.58 -1.78
CA GLY A 64 15.45 19.91 -1.37
C GLY A 64 16.96 20.10 -1.53
N GLN A 65 17.65 20.40 -0.43
CA GLN A 65 19.10 20.69 -0.42
C GLN A 65 19.99 19.44 -0.23
N VAL A 66 19.40 18.25 -0.08
CA VAL A 66 20.10 16.96 0.10
C VAL A 66 19.45 15.88 -0.78
N THR A 67 19.93 14.63 -0.70
CA THR A 67 19.35 13.49 -1.41
C THR A 67 18.70 12.49 -0.44
N VAL A 68 17.99 11.49 -0.96
CA VAL A 68 17.37 10.39 -0.18
C VAL A 68 18.38 9.67 0.72
N ALA A 69 19.67 9.65 0.37
CA ALA A 69 20.73 9.12 1.23
C ALA A 69 20.74 9.77 2.64
N ALA A 70 20.33 11.03 2.77
CA ALA A 70 20.26 11.72 4.06
C ALA A 70 19.11 11.25 4.96
N LEU A 71 18.19 10.44 4.45
CA LEU A 71 17.09 9.85 5.23
C LEU A 71 17.50 8.61 6.03
N ASP A 72 18.74 8.15 5.87
CA ASP A 72 19.33 7.01 6.61
C ASP A 72 18.45 5.74 6.54
N LEU A 73 17.89 5.48 5.36
CA LEU A 73 17.02 4.33 5.14
C LEU A 73 17.84 3.02 5.17
N PRO A 74 17.40 1.98 5.90
CA PRO A 74 18.10 0.70 5.94
C PRO A 74 18.19 0.04 4.56
N ASP A 75 19.30 -0.66 4.30
CA ASP A 75 19.53 -1.37 3.03
C ASP A 75 18.40 -2.36 2.72
N ALA A 76 17.99 -3.18 3.69
CA ALA A 76 16.91 -4.15 3.51
C ALA A 76 15.57 -3.49 3.13
N TYR A 77 15.31 -2.26 3.59
CA TYR A 77 14.13 -1.49 3.19
C TYR A 77 14.27 -0.98 1.76
N LEU A 78 15.42 -0.38 1.43
CA LEU A 78 15.74 0.10 0.09
C LEU A 78 15.73 -1.03 -0.97
N GLU A 79 16.16 -2.24 -0.59
CA GLU A 79 16.07 -3.43 -1.44
C GLU A 79 14.63 -3.75 -1.81
N ARG A 80 13.67 -3.68 -0.87
CA ARG A 80 12.24 -3.88 -1.18
C ARG A 80 11.67 -2.78 -2.07
N VAL A 81 12.05 -1.52 -1.84
CA VAL A 81 11.66 -0.41 -2.71
C VAL A 81 12.22 -0.61 -4.12
N ALA A 82 13.49 -0.97 -4.24
CA ALA A 82 14.16 -1.25 -5.51
C ALA A 82 13.51 -2.44 -6.24
N ASP A 83 13.17 -3.49 -5.50
CA ASP A 83 12.46 -4.66 -6.02
C ASP A 83 11.13 -4.26 -6.67
N ARG A 84 10.31 -3.42 -6.02
CA ARG A 84 9.06 -2.90 -6.61
C ARG A 84 9.30 -2.11 -7.90
N ILE A 85 10.34 -1.27 -7.93
CA ILE A 85 10.71 -0.47 -9.12
C ILE A 85 11.14 -1.39 -10.28
N ILE A 86 11.97 -2.41 -10.01
CA ILE A 86 12.43 -3.36 -11.02
C ILE A 86 11.25 -4.14 -11.60
N ARG A 87 10.33 -4.62 -10.75
CA ARG A 87 9.13 -5.34 -11.22
C ARG A 87 8.26 -4.47 -12.12
N SER A 88 7.88 -3.28 -11.64
CA SER A 88 7.03 -2.37 -12.43
C SER A 88 7.71 -2.01 -13.75
N SER A 89 8.99 -1.64 -13.73
CA SER A 89 9.74 -1.26 -14.93
C SER A 89 9.83 -2.40 -15.94
N TYR A 90 10.11 -3.64 -15.48
CA TYR A 90 10.16 -4.81 -16.34
C TYR A 90 8.79 -5.08 -16.98
N GLN A 91 7.72 -5.09 -16.18
CA GLN A 91 6.37 -5.39 -16.66
C GLN A 91 5.86 -4.32 -17.63
N ASP A 92 6.09 -3.04 -17.35
CA ASP A 92 5.68 -1.93 -18.23
C ASP A 92 6.41 -1.96 -19.59
N HIS A 93 7.59 -2.58 -19.63
CA HIS A 93 8.35 -2.76 -20.87
C HIS A 93 7.95 -4.05 -21.62
N PHE A 94 7.80 -5.16 -20.91
CA PHE A 94 7.71 -6.49 -21.53
C PHE A 94 6.30 -7.08 -21.58
N TYR A 95 5.31 -6.52 -20.87
CA TYR A 95 3.93 -7.03 -20.88
C TYR A 95 2.96 -6.21 -21.73
N ARG A 96 3.48 -5.39 -22.64
CA ARG A 96 2.67 -4.55 -23.52
C ARG A 96 1.80 -5.40 -24.42
N VAL A 97 0.56 -4.97 -24.65
CA VAL A 97 -0.36 -5.59 -25.62
C VAL A 97 -0.65 -4.59 -26.73
N GLU A 98 -0.71 -5.08 -27.98
CA GLU A 98 -1.04 -4.24 -29.13
C GLU A 98 -2.42 -3.58 -28.96
N GLY A 99 -2.48 -2.26 -29.13
CA GLY A 99 -3.72 -1.48 -29.05
C GLY A 99 -4.26 -1.20 -27.63
N GLU A 100 -3.51 -1.50 -26.57
CA GLU A 100 -3.94 -1.31 -25.18
C GLU A 100 -4.12 0.17 -24.76
N ASP A 101 -3.48 1.11 -25.46
CA ASP A 101 -3.50 2.55 -25.13
C ASP A 101 -4.84 3.26 -25.37
N VAL A 102 -5.94 2.54 -25.62
CA VAL A 102 -7.27 3.14 -25.78
C VAL A 102 -7.85 3.41 -24.39
N PRO A 103 -7.98 4.69 -23.96
CA PRO A 103 -8.66 5.00 -22.71
C PRO A 103 -10.09 4.45 -22.78
N PRO A 104 -10.65 3.97 -21.65
CA PRO A 104 -12.01 3.43 -21.67
C PRO A 104 -12.96 4.48 -22.25
N PRO A 105 -13.93 4.06 -23.08
CA PRO A 105 -14.87 4.99 -23.70
C PRO A 105 -15.56 5.81 -22.62
N ALA A 106 -15.76 7.11 -22.88
CA ALA A 106 -16.49 7.97 -21.98
C ALA A 106 -17.93 7.42 -21.84
N TRP A 107 -18.26 6.88 -20.67
CA TRP A 107 -19.60 6.40 -20.40
C TRP A 107 -20.53 7.60 -20.22
N SER A 108 -21.62 7.61 -20.98
CA SER A 108 -22.68 8.61 -20.85
C SER A 108 -23.85 8.01 -20.05
N PRO A 109 -24.19 8.57 -18.87
CA PRO A 109 -25.28 8.03 -18.07
C PRO A 109 -26.63 8.10 -18.82
N PRO A 110 -27.44 7.02 -18.83
CA PRO A 110 -28.83 7.14 -19.22
C PRO A 110 -29.56 8.06 -18.24
N ARG A 111 -30.41 8.96 -18.75
CA ARG A 111 -31.19 9.88 -17.92
C ARG A 111 -32.35 9.13 -17.24
N VAL A 112 -32.24 8.91 -15.93
CA VAL A 112 -33.35 8.39 -15.11
C VAL A 112 -33.76 9.45 -14.08
N PRO A 113 -35.05 9.84 -14.00
CA PRO A 113 -35.52 10.79 -13.01
C PRO A 113 -35.79 10.08 -11.67
N GLY A 114 -34.90 10.27 -10.69
CA GLY A 114 -35.14 9.95 -9.29
C GLY A 114 -34.86 11.16 -8.40
N SER A 115 -35.75 11.45 -7.46
CA SER A 115 -35.52 12.43 -6.38
C SER A 115 -34.91 11.72 -5.17
N PHE A 116 -33.74 12.16 -4.72
CA PHE A 116 -32.98 11.54 -3.63
C PHE A 116 -32.55 12.57 -2.59
N PRO A 117 -32.56 12.25 -1.27
CA PRO A 117 -32.00 13.12 -0.25
C PRO A 117 -30.47 12.96 -0.20
N TRP A 118 -29.74 13.77 -0.97
CA TRP A 118 -28.30 13.94 -0.80
C TRP A 118 -27.97 15.39 -0.48
N ALA A 119 -26.88 15.59 0.25
CA ALA A 119 -26.32 16.90 0.53
C ALA A 119 -25.02 17.07 -0.25
N VAL A 120 -24.92 18.15 -1.05
CA VAL A 120 -23.64 18.61 -1.59
C VAL A 120 -23.12 19.70 -0.68
N LEU A 121 -21.92 19.48 -0.16
CA LEU A 121 -21.25 20.40 0.76
C LEU A 121 -20.04 21.00 0.01
N PRO A 122 -19.99 22.33 -0.16
CA PRO A 122 -18.78 22.98 -0.67
C PRO A 122 -17.68 22.97 0.40
N SER A 123 -16.42 22.85 -0.03
CA SER A 123 -15.30 23.15 0.86
C SER A 123 -15.32 24.64 1.26
N PRO A 124 -15.21 24.98 2.56
CA PRO A 124 -15.38 26.36 3.05
C PRO A 124 -14.13 27.23 2.89
N LEU A 125 -13.15 26.80 2.09
CA LEU A 125 -11.85 27.46 1.99
C LEU A 125 -11.97 28.84 1.32
N PRO A 126 -11.33 29.89 1.89
CA PRO A 126 -11.21 31.18 1.21
C PRO A 126 -10.49 31.04 -0.14
N GLU A 127 -10.97 31.73 -1.19
CA GLU A 127 -10.36 31.66 -2.54
C GLU A 127 -8.84 31.90 -2.54
N PRO A 128 -8.27 32.85 -1.78
CA PRO A 128 -6.81 33.03 -1.74
C PRO A 128 -6.05 31.80 -1.21
N VAL A 129 -6.65 31.03 -0.30
CA VAL A 129 -6.06 29.78 0.20
C VAL A 129 -6.15 28.70 -0.86
N VAL A 130 -7.29 28.61 -1.54
CA VAL A 130 -7.48 27.67 -2.66
C VAL A 130 -6.48 27.93 -3.77
N ASP A 131 -6.31 29.18 -4.20
CA ASP A 131 -5.38 29.57 -5.26
C ASP A 131 -3.93 29.27 -4.88
N ALA A 132 -3.53 29.58 -3.63
CA ALA A 132 -2.20 29.23 -3.13
C ALA A 132 -1.96 27.71 -3.16
N ARG A 133 -2.96 26.90 -2.81
CA ARG A 133 -2.84 25.43 -2.82
C ARG A 133 -2.91 24.83 -4.23
N ARG A 134 -3.66 25.41 -5.17
CA ARG A 134 -3.68 25.01 -6.60
C ARG A 134 -2.30 25.17 -7.26
N ALA A 135 -1.48 26.10 -6.79
CA ALA A 135 -0.12 26.27 -7.28
C ALA A 135 0.85 25.16 -6.81
N LEU A 136 0.49 24.39 -5.78
CA LEU A 136 1.31 23.32 -5.25
C LEU A 136 1.25 22.08 -6.15
N ARG A 137 2.40 21.42 -6.31
CA ARG A 137 2.52 20.15 -7.02
C ARG A 137 2.86 19.04 -6.02
N ALA A 138 2.55 17.80 -6.38
CA ALA A 138 3.07 16.66 -5.65
C ALA A 138 4.60 16.65 -5.76
N ALA A 139 5.28 16.76 -4.62
CA ALA A 139 6.73 16.90 -4.54
C ALA A 139 7.21 16.46 -3.16
N PHE A 140 8.50 16.18 -3.03
CA PHE A 140 9.11 15.98 -1.71
C PHE A 140 9.25 17.35 -1.03
N PRO A 141 8.70 17.57 0.17
CA PRO A 141 8.87 18.84 0.86
C PRO A 141 10.36 19.15 1.09
N GLU A 142 10.78 20.36 0.76
CA GLU A 142 12.15 20.81 1.02
C GLU A 142 12.37 21.01 2.53
N ARG A 143 11.33 21.51 3.22
CA ARG A 143 11.26 21.58 4.69
C ARG A 143 10.95 20.20 5.27
N ARG A 144 11.92 19.57 5.94
CA ARG A 144 11.71 18.27 6.61
C ARG A 144 10.57 18.32 7.63
N GLY A 145 10.53 19.38 8.43
CA GLY A 145 9.45 19.68 9.36
C GLY A 145 8.17 20.24 8.72
N PHE A 146 7.97 20.13 7.40
CA PHE A 146 6.74 20.60 6.77
C PHE A 146 5.50 19.91 7.35
N ARG A 147 4.43 20.68 7.59
CA ARG A 147 3.12 20.20 8.03
C ARG A 147 2.01 20.91 7.26
N ALA A 148 1.02 20.15 6.79
CA ALA A 148 -0.16 20.69 6.14
C ALA A 148 -1.23 20.97 7.19
N THR A 149 -1.30 22.19 7.69
CA THR A 149 -2.30 22.59 8.69
C THR A 149 -3.66 22.88 8.03
N PRO A 150 -4.79 22.43 8.62
CA PRO A 150 -6.13 22.78 8.16
C PRO A 150 -6.31 24.30 8.06
N MET A 151 -7.08 24.75 7.08
CA MET A 151 -7.41 26.16 6.80
C MET A 151 -6.21 27.10 6.53
N GLY A 152 -4.98 26.60 6.57
CA GLY A 152 -3.75 27.39 6.39
C GLY A 152 -3.24 27.47 4.95
N VAL A 153 -2.40 28.48 4.70
CA VAL A 153 -1.53 28.55 3.51
C VAL A 153 -0.28 27.71 3.79
N TRP A 154 0.05 26.80 2.87
CA TRP A 154 1.15 25.87 3.05
C TRP A 154 2.42 26.33 2.36
N ARG A 155 3.55 26.17 3.05
CA ARG A 155 4.89 26.53 2.57
C ARG A 155 5.82 25.31 2.67
N PRO A 156 5.76 24.39 1.70
CA PRO A 156 6.62 23.20 1.69
C PRO A 156 8.06 23.48 1.25
N ALA A 157 8.29 24.59 0.55
CA ALA A 157 9.61 25.06 0.16
C ALA A 157 10.38 25.64 1.35
N LEU A 158 11.72 25.57 1.30
CA LEU A 158 12.59 26.23 2.27
C LEU A 158 12.59 27.74 2.02
N GLU A 159 12.58 28.51 3.11
CA GLU A 159 12.73 29.96 3.05
C GLU A 159 13.99 30.34 3.80
N THR A 160 15.11 30.46 3.08
CA THR A 160 16.41 30.85 3.64
C THR A 160 16.70 32.32 3.33
N GLY A 161 17.28 33.02 4.31
CA GLY A 161 17.78 34.38 4.18
C GLY A 161 19.21 34.40 3.65
N ASP A 162 20.18 34.46 4.55
CA ASP A 162 21.60 34.53 4.25
C ASP A 162 22.28 33.15 4.08
N ASP A 163 23.58 33.16 3.75
CA ASP A 163 24.37 31.95 3.55
C ASP A 163 24.49 31.09 4.84
N ASP A 164 24.40 31.71 6.02
CA ASP A 164 24.44 31.02 7.31
C ASP A 164 23.15 30.21 7.51
N GLU A 165 21.98 30.80 7.22
CA GLU A 165 20.70 30.09 7.23
C GLU A 165 20.66 28.92 6.24
N VAL A 166 21.26 29.09 5.04
CA VAL A 166 21.41 27.98 4.08
C VAL A 166 22.28 26.86 4.67
N GLY A 167 23.38 27.21 5.35
CA GLY A 167 24.23 26.25 6.05
C GLY A 167 23.48 25.47 7.14
N VAL A 168 22.64 26.15 7.92
CA VAL A 168 21.79 25.55 8.97
C VAL A 168 20.74 24.63 8.35
N ALA A 169 20.02 25.06 7.31
CA ALA A 169 19.01 24.25 6.63
C ALA A 169 19.62 22.96 6.06
N ARG A 170 20.79 23.05 5.43
CA ARG A 170 21.54 21.87 4.94
C ARG A 170 21.95 20.94 6.07
N LEU A 171 22.41 21.49 7.20
CA LEU A 171 22.77 20.70 8.39
C LEU A 171 21.56 19.94 8.94
N ILE A 172 20.40 20.59 9.05
CA ILE A 172 19.15 19.95 9.48
C ILE A 172 18.83 18.81 8.54
N ALA A 173 18.76 19.09 7.23
CA ALA A 173 18.36 18.11 6.23
C ALA A 173 19.30 16.90 6.16
N ALA A 174 20.61 17.08 6.43
CA ALA A 174 21.62 16.03 6.37
C ALA A 174 21.73 15.17 7.64
N ARG A 175 21.38 15.72 8.80
CA ARG A 175 21.65 15.10 10.11
C ARG A 175 20.39 14.63 10.84
N LEU A 176 19.21 15.10 10.45
CA LEU A 176 17.99 14.85 11.21
C LEU A 176 17.71 13.35 11.40
N ALA A 177 17.77 12.56 10.32
CA ALA A 177 17.49 11.11 10.38
C ALA A 177 18.55 10.33 11.19
N SER A 178 19.83 10.59 10.90
CA SER A 178 20.96 9.85 11.49
C SER A 178 21.28 10.27 12.94
N ASP A 179 21.17 11.55 13.28
CA ASP A 179 21.53 12.07 14.61
C ASP A 179 20.33 12.28 15.53
N GLY A 180 19.13 12.39 14.96
CA GLY A 180 17.89 12.59 15.72
C GLY A 180 17.70 14.04 16.18
N LEU A 181 16.46 14.36 16.53
CA LEU A 181 15.96 15.72 16.69
C LEU A 181 16.76 16.56 17.71
N ILE A 182 17.04 16.01 18.89
CA ILE A 182 17.74 16.72 19.96
C ILE A 182 19.18 17.04 19.57
N ALA A 183 19.89 16.08 18.98
CA ALA A 183 21.28 16.27 18.57
C ALA A 183 21.38 17.27 17.41
N THR A 184 20.48 17.19 16.43
CA THR A 184 20.42 18.15 15.32
C THR A 184 20.11 19.56 15.83
N THR A 185 19.15 19.72 16.76
CA THR A 185 18.81 21.02 17.37
C THR A 185 20.03 21.64 18.08
N ALA A 186 20.76 20.82 18.86
CA ALA A 186 21.97 21.28 19.51
C ALA A 186 23.04 21.69 18.46
N ALA A 187 23.27 20.86 17.44
CA ALA A 187 24.22 21.18 16.39
C ALA A 187 23.88 22.49 15.64
N THR A 188 22.60 22.75 15.35
CA THR A 188 22.16 24.01 14.73
C THR A 188 22.41 25.22 15.62
N LEU A 189 22.16 25.11 16.93
CA LEU A 189 22.38 26.20 17.89
C LEU A 189 23.87 26.49 18.11
N ARG A 190 24.75 25.51 17.96
CA ARG A 190 26.19 25.76 17.98
C ARG A 190 26.63 26.57 16.74
N LEU A 191 26.07 26.25 15.59
CA LEU A 191 26.39 26.94 14.33
C LEU A 191 25.88 28.38 14.36
N MET A 192 24.65 28.59 14.87
CA MET A 192 24.03 29.91 14.95
C MET A 192 23.26 30.07 16.28
N PRO A 193 23.92 30.56 17.35
CA PRO A 193 23.35 30.61 18.70
C PRO A 193 22.11 31.52 18.84
N THR A 194 21.95 32.48 17.94
CA THR A 194 20.88 33.49 17.95
C THR A 194 19.55 32.99 17.37
N LEU A 195 19.50 31.78 16.78
CA LEU A 195 18.28 31.25 16.18
C LEU A 195 17.14 31.12 17.19
N ASP A 196 15.91 31.36 16.77
CA ASP A 196 14.72 31.03 17.54
C ASP A 196 13.98 29.84 16.92
N LEU A 197 12.91 29.37 17.58
CA LEU A 197 12.12 28.24 17.10
C LEU A 197 11.41 28.55 15.77
N ALA A 198 10.93 29.78 15.58
CA ALA A 198 10.27 30.16 14.33
C ALA A 198 11.24 30.09 13.14
N THR A 199 12.48 30.52 13.34
CA THR A 199 13.52 30.42 12.33
C THR A 199 13.91 28.97 12.08
N LEU A 200 14.09 28.15 13.12
CA LEU A 200 14.38 26.72 12.95
C LEU A 200 13.27 25.96 12.20
N ASP A 201 12.01 26.26 12.48
CA ASP A 201 10.86 25.72 11.73
C ASP A 201 10.94 26.09 10.25
N ARG A 202 11.19 27.38 9.96
CA ARG A 202 11.36 27.89 8.60
C ARG A 202 12.52 27.21 7.86
N LEU A 203 13.62 26.92 8.56
CA LEU A 203 14.79 26.20 8.05
C LEU A 203 14.60 24.67 8.01
N GLY A 204 13.41 24.17 8.38
CA GLY A 204 13.00 22.79 8.17
C GLY A 204 13.15 21.86 9.38
N LEU A 205 13.50 22.36 10.57
CA LEU A 205 13.49 21.55 11.79
C LEU A 205 12.03 21.29 12.24
N PRO A 206 11.61 20.06 12.57
CA PRO A 206 10.26 19.79 13.06
C PRO A 206 10.13 20.20 14.54
N VAL A 207 10.06 21.51 14.79
CA VAL A 207 10.06 22.09 16.15
C VAL A 207 8.87 21.62 17.00
N ASP A 208 7.75 21.28 16.37
CA ASP A 208 6.57 20.75 17.04
C ASP A 208 6.83 19.42 17.74
N LEU A 209 7.79 18.63 17.26
CA LEU A 209 8.17 17.35 17.87
C LEU A 209 9.04 17.52 19.13
N LEU A 210 9.63 18.70 19.36
CA LEU A 210 10.44 18.95 20.56
C LEU A 210 9.63 18.80 21.85
N ARG A 211 8.33 19.10 21.82
CA ARG A 211 7.41 18.94 22.98
C ARG A 211 7.30 17.50 23.49
N HIS A 212 7.74 16.52 22.71
CA HIS A 212 7.76 15.10 23.09
C HIS A 212 9.04 14.69 23.81
N PHE A 213 9.89 15.65 24.17
CA PHE A 213 11.11 15.44 24.94
C PHE A 213 11.06 16.20 26.27
N ARG A 214 11.78 15.72 27.28
CA ARG A 214 11.96 16.41 28.56
C ARG A 214 13.32 16.14 29.17
N PHE A 215 13.85 17.10 29.92
CA PHE A 215 15.09 16.99 30.68
C PHE A 215 14.87 16.83 32.20
N GLY A 216 13.61 16.67 32.61
CA GLY A 216 13.14 16.51 33.99
C GLY A 216 11.89 15.62 34.08
N THR A 217 11.12 15.74 35.16
CA THR A 217 9.89 14.97 35.38
C THR A 217 8.65 15.63 34.78
N GLU A 218 8.61 16.95 34.70
CA GLU A 218 7.45 17.67 34.22
C GLU A 218 7.31 17.60 32.69
N PRO A 219 6.06 17.62 32.16
CA PRO A 219 5.81 17.87 30.74
C PRO A 219 6.44 19.19 30.31
N ALA A 220 7.02 19.22 29.11
CA ALA A 220 7.70 20.40 28.59
C ALA A 220 7.07 20.85 27.27
N SER A 221 6.93 22.17 27.07
CA SER A 221 6.65 22.72 25.76
C SER A 221 7.88 22.65 24.85
N ALA A 222 7.71 22.87 23.54
CA ALA A 222 8.84 22.94 22.61
C ALA A 222 9.84 24.03 23.02
N GLU A 223 9.35 25.19 23.47
CA GLU A 223 10.15 26.32 23.96
C GLU A 223 10.97 25.94 25.20
N ALA A 224 10.39 25.18 26.13
CA ALA A 224 11.08 24.76 27.34
C ALA A 224 12.22 23.78 27.03
N VAL A 225 11.99 22.82 26.14
CA VAL A 225 13.03 21.89 25.66
C VAL A 225 14.13 22.64 24.93
N PHE A 226 13.78 23.56 24.06
CA PHE A 226 14.71 24.39 23.31
C PHE A 226 15.58 25.27 24.22
N ALA A 227 14.97 25.97 25.18
CA ALA A 227 15.68 26.79 26.16
C ALA A 227 16.65 25.97 27.01
N GLU A 228 16.27 24.75 27.37
CA GLU A 228 17.12 23.84 28.14
C GLU A 228 18.30 23.30 27.32
N ILE A 229 18.11 23.01 26.03
CA ILE A 229 19.22 22.66 25.12
C ILE A 229 20.22 23.80 25.09
N ARG A 230 19.75 25.04 24.84
CA ARG A 230 20.60 26.24 24.83
C ARG A 230 21.35 26.42 26.14
N ARG A 231 20.65 26.39 27.28
CA ARG A 231 21.26 26.54 28.62
C ARG A 231 22.37 25.52 28.86
N ARG A 232 22.19 24.28 28.43
CA ARG A 232 23.22 23.22 28.55
C ARG A 232 24.41 23.49 27.64
N GLN A 233 24.19 23.98 26.43
CA GLN A 233 25.27 24.35 25.51
C GLN A 233 26.08 25.53 26.04
N ASP A 234 25.41 26.57 26.56
CA ASP A 234 26.07 27.71 27.20
C ASP A 234 26.90 27.28 28.42
N ALA A 235 26.48 26.21 29.10
CA ALA A 235 27.23 25.57 30.18
C ALA A 235 28.35 24.61 29.70
N GLY A 236 28.63 24.55 28.40
CA GLY A 236 29.70 23.72 27.83
C GLY A 236 29.38 22.21 27.74
N VAL A 237 28.12 21.81 27.88
CA VAL A 237 27.71 20.40 27.77
C VAL A 237 27.74 19.97 26.30
N THR A 238 28.30 18.79 26.02
CA THR A 238 28.40 18.24 24.66
C THR A 238 27.04 17.78 24.12
N ASP A 239 26.84 17.81 22.79
CA ASP A 239 25.58 17.38 22.15
C ASP A 239 25.19 15.94 22.51
N ALA A 240 26.18 15.05 22.60
CA ALA A 240 25.95 13.66 22.99
C ALA A 240 25.44 13.55 24.43
N ALA A 241 25.94 14.38 25.34
CA ALA A 241 25.46 14.42 26.73
C ALA A 241 24.07 15.07 26.83
N ILE A 242 23.78 16.11 26.04
CA ILE A 242 22.44 16.70 25.93
C ILE A 242 21.45 15.65 25.45
N THR A 243 21.77 14.96 24.34
CA THR A 243 20.91 13.93 23.74
C THR A 243 20.61 12.79 24.72
N ARG A 244 21.63 12.28 25.43
CA ARG A 244 21.43 11.23 26.45
C ARG A 244 20.58 11.68 27.65
N ALA A 245 20.59 12.98 27.96
CA ALA A 245 19.81 13.52 29.07
C ALA A 245 18.32 13.75 28.70
N ALA A 246 18.01 13.92 27.42
CA ALA A 246 16.65 14.08 26.94
C ALA A 246 15.90 12.75 26.99
N ARG A 247 14.75 12.74 27.66
CA ARG A 247 13.83 11.60 27.70
C ARG A 247 12.70 11.82 26.72
N PHE A 248 12.40 10.82 25.90
CA PHE A 248 11.26 10.84 24.99
C PHE A 248 9.98 10.42 25.74
N ASP A 249 8.92 11.20 25.58
CA ASP A 249 7.59 10.98 26.13
C ASP A 249 6.54 11.52 25.15
N PHE A 250 6.01 10.65 24.31
CA PHE A 250 5.08 11.07 23.26
C PHE A 250 3.73 11.48 23.85
N VAL A 251 3.25 12.66 23.46
CA VAL A 251 1.98 13.22 23.89
C VAL A 251 1.01 13.10 22.72
N PRO A 252 -0.08 12.30 22.85
CA PRO A 252 -1.04 12.12 21.76
C PRO A 252 -1.64 13.45 21.30
N SER A 253 -1.90 13.56 20.00
CA SER A 253 -2.43 14.78 19.39
C SER A 253 -3.81 15.16 19.92
N ALA A 254 -4.61 14.16 20.30
CA ALA A 254 -5.83 14.34 21.08
C ALA A 254 -5.85 13.35 22.26
N PRO A 255 -5.84 13.83 23.52
CA PRO A 255 -5.96 12.96 24.68
C PRO A 255 -7.21 12.08 24.61
N GLY A 256 -7.04 10.77 24.78
CA GLY A 256 -8.14 9.81 24.76
C GLY A 256 -8.58 9.37 23.35
N PHE A 257 -7.90 9.79 22.29
CA PHE A 257 -8.09 9.21 20.97
C PHE A 257 -7.75 7.71 20.99
N ARG A 258 -8.58 6.90 20.33
CA ARG A 258 -8.36 5.47 20.12
C ARG A 258 -8.78 5.11 18.71
N ALA A 259 -7.85 4.54 17.93
CA ALA A 259 -8.16 4.06 16.58
C ALA A 259 -9.22 2.94 16.60
N LEU A 260 -10.09 2.87 15.60
CA LEU A 260 -11.07 1.79 15.50
C LEU A 260 -10.34 0.49 15.14
N PRO A 261 -10.66 -0.65 15.81
CA PRO A 261 -10.10 -1.93 15.42
C PRO A 261 -10.80 -2.45 14.15
N GLU A 262 -10.00 -2.94 13.21
CA GLU A 262 -10.41 -3.52 11.94
C GLU A 262 -10.56 -5.05 12.02
N SER A 263 -10.48 -5.62 13.23
CA SER A 263 -10.62 -7.06 13.48
C SER A 263 -12.05 -7.61 13.33
N GLY A 264 -12.97 -6.85 12.73
CA GLY A 264 -14.34 -7.29 12.43
C GLY A 264 -15.23 -7.51 13.64
N GLN A 265 -14.99 -6.81 14.75
CA GLN A 265 -15.79 -6.93 15.99
C GLN A 265 -16.91 -5.89 16.09
N HIS A 266 -16.93 -4.90 15.20
CA HIS A 266 -17.89 -3.81 15.20
C HIS A 266 -18.64 -3.77 13.86
N ALA A 267 -19.84 -3.20 13.88
CA ALA A 267 -20.55 -2.87 12.66
C ALA A 267 -19.87 -1.69 11.95
N ILE A 268 -19.96 -1.65 10.61
CA ILE A 268 -19.54 -0.48 9.83
C ILE A 268 -20.74 0.46 9.72
N ALA A 269 -20.72 1.56 10.46
CA ALA A 269 -21.81 2.53 10.42
C ALA A 269 -21.57 3.66 9.41
N GLY A 270 -20.31 3.86 8.96
CA GLY A 270 -20.02 4.85 7.93
C GLY A 270 -18.74 4.57 7.15
N LEU A 271 -18.75 4.92 5.86
CA LEU A 271 -17.61 4.82 4.95
C LEU A 271 -17.33 6.19 4.29
N ARG A 272 -16.06 6.56 4.26
CA ARG A 272 -15.54 7.68 3.46
C ARG A 272 -14.84 7.12 2.23
N LEU A 273 -15.15 7.67 1.06
CA LEU A 273 -14.52 7.33 -0.21
C LEU A 273 -14.08 8.60 -0.96
N GLN A 274 -13.12 8.44 -1.86
CA GLN A 274 -12.64 9.52 -2.71
C GLN A 274 -12.76 9.08 -4.18
N LEU A 275 -13.31 9.95 -5.01
CA LEU A 275 -13.57 9.66 -6.42
C LEU A 275 -12.66 10.49 -7.31
N THR A 276 -11.82 9.81 -8.09
CA THR A 276 -10.86 10.47 -9.00
C THR A 276 -11.56 11.27 -10.11
N ARG A 277 -12.72 10.81 -10.58
CA ARG A 277 -13.51 11.37 -11.68
C ARG A 277 -15.00 11.05 -11.49
N GLY A 278 -15.88 11.80 -12.14
CA GLY A 278 -17.34 11.66 -11.99
C GLY A 278 -18.01 10.66 -12.93
N ALA A 279 -17.32 10.22 -13.99
CA ALA A 279 -17.84 9.27 -14.98
C ALA A 279 -16.83 8.19 -15.42
N TYR A 280 -15.69 8.05 -14.72
CA TYR A 280 -14.67 7.08 -15.12
C TYR A 280 -15.00 5.66 -14.63
N TRP A 281 -15.80 4.95 -15.43
CA TRP A 281 -16.10 3.52 -15.32
C TRP A 281 -16.76 3.03 -16.62
N SER A 282 -16.68 1.74 -16.93
CA SER A 282 -17.32 1.13 -18.10
C SER A 282 -18.71 0.54 -17.81
N GLY A 283 -19.19 0.62 -16.56
CA GLY A 283 -20.46 0.09 -16.11
C GLY A 283 -20.32 -0.77 -14.86
N GLU A 284 -21.41 -1.43 -14.47
CA GLU A 284 -21.44 -2.39 -13.37
C GLU A 284 -20.36 -3.46 -13.54
N GLY A 285 -19.68 -3.82 -12.46
CA GLY A 285 -18.62 -4.84 -12.36
C GLY A 285 -17.27 -4.47 -13.00
N ALA A 286 -17.14 -3.27 -13.60
CA ALA A 286 -15.85 -2.72 -14.06
C ALA A 286 -14.83 -2.54 -12.92
N GLY A 287 -15.30 -2.40 -11.67
CA GLY A 287 -14.46 -2.33 -10.50
C GLY A 287 -13.57 -1.10 -10.36
N GLY A 288 -13.94 0.01 -10.99
CA GLY A 288 -13.34 1.34 -10.73
C GLY A 288 -14.00 2.03 -9.53
N SER A 289 -13.44 3.16 -9.08
CA SER A 289 -13.92 3.89 -7.88
C SER A 289 -15.44 4.11 -7.79
N ILE A 290 -16.10 4.48 -8.89
CA ILE A 290 -17.56 4.66 -8.95
C ILE A 290 -18.29 3.32 -8.76
N ASP A 291 -17.84 2.27 -9.44
CA ASP A 291 -18.48 0.96 -9.38
C ASP A 291 -18.31 0.32 -7.99
N VAL A 292 -17.11 0.41 -7.42
CA VAL A 292 -16.83 -0.04 -6.05
C VAL A 292 -17.76 0.68 -5.07
N THR A 293 -17.91 2.00 -5.20
CA THR A 293 -18.84 2.78 -4.36
C THR A 293 -20.28 2.30 -4.51
N ARG A 294 -20.74 2.11 -5.75
CA ARG A 294 -22.10 1.63 -6.04
C ARG A 294 -22.36 0.25 -5.42
N GLN A 295 -21.43 -0.69 -5.58
CA GLN A 295 -21.52 -2.02 -5.01
C GLN A 295 -21.54 -1.98 -3.47
N LEU A 296 -20.71 -1.14 -2.85
CA LEU A 296 -20.69 -0.95 -1.39
C LEU A 296 -22.02 -0.37 -0.88
N VAL A 297 -22.58 0.64 -1.57
CA VAL A 297 -23.90 1.22 -1.24
C VAL A 297 -25.01 0.16 -1.30
N ALA A 298 -24.94 -0.77 -2.26
CA ALA A 298 -25.90 -1.86 -2.36
C ALA A 298 -25.66 -2.95 -1.28
N ALA A 299 -24.41 -3.26 -0.96
CA ALA A 299 -24.04 -4.30 0.00
C ALA A 299 -24.22 -3.90 1.47
N LEU A 300 -24.20 -2.59 1.76
CA LEU A 300 -24.22 -2.03 3.11
C LEU A 300 -25.39 -1.04 3.28
N PRO A 301 -26.64 -1.54 3.40
CA PRO A 301 -27.83 -0.70 3.43
C PRO A 301 -27.92 0.20 4.67
N ASP A 302 -27.29 -0.20 5.79
CA ASP A 302 -27.33 0.51 7.07
C ASP A 302 -26.09 1.39 7.31
N THR A 303 -25.36 1.73 6.24
CA THR A 303 -24.09 2.47 6.31
C THR A 303 -24.25 3.85 5.68
N ASP A 304 -23.73 4.88 6.37
CA ASP A 304 -23.60 6.23 5.82
C ASP A 304 -22.40 6.32 4.87
N PHE A 305 -22.52 7.10 3.81
CA PHE A 305 -21.46 7.29 2.82
C PHE A 305 -21.09 8.75 2.68
N THR A 306 -19.79 9.04 2.73
CA THR A 306 -19.22 10.37 2.46
C THR A 306 -18.27 10.26 1.28
N LEU A 307 -18.57 10.95 0.18
CA LEU A 307 -17.78 10.93 -1.05
C LEU A 307 -17.08 12.27 -1.25
N SER A 308 -15.77 12.29 -1.36
CA SER A 308 -15.02 13.48 -1.82
C SER A 308 -14.75 13.39 -3.33
N VAL A 309 -15.00 14.46 -4.07
CA VAL A 309 -14.72 14.56 -5.50
C VAL A 309 -14.25 15.98 -5.85
N GLN A 310 -13.36 16.12 -6.84
CA GLN A 310 -13.01 17.46 -7.33
C GLN A 310 -14.22 18.16 -7.96
N ASP A 311 -14.35 19.48 -7.77
CA ASP A 311 -15.43 20.31 -8.32
C ASP A 311 -15.62 20.16 -9.84
N LEU A 312 -14.50 20.00 -10.57
CA LEU A 312 -14.51 19.74 -12.01
C LEU A 312 -15.40 18.55 -12.41
N HIS A 313 -15.52 17.55 -11.54
CA HIS A 313 -16.24 16.31 -11.80
C HIS A 313 -17.61 16.22 -11.10
N ARG A 314 -18.02 17.27 -10.37
CA ARG A 314 -19.25 17.30 -9.59
C ARG A 314 -20.49 16.98 -10.43
N ALA A 315 -20.67 17.65 -11.57
CA ALA A 315 -21.88 17.51 -12.38
C ALA A 315 -22.03 16.08 -12.95
N GLU A 316 -20.92 15.52 -13.45
CA GLU A 316 -20.86 14.14 -13.96
C GLU A 316 -21.17 13.11 -12.87
N LEU A 317 -20.55 13.28 -11.68
CA LEU A 317 -20.78 12.37 -10.56
C LEU A 317 -22.26 12.35 -10.14
N LEU A 318 -22.86 13.53 -9.98
CA LEU A 318 -24.26 13.63 -9.55
C LEU A 318 -25.23 13.02 -10.57
N ALA A 319 -24.92 13.13 -11.86
CA ALA A 319 -25.67 12.45 -12.91
C ALA A 319 -25.54 10.93 -12.81
N THR A 320 -24.31 10.43 -12.60
CA THR A 320 -24.04 9.00 -12.40
C THR A 320 -24.76 8.43 -11.17
N ILE A 321 -24.65 9.09 -10.01
CA ILE A 321 -25.32 8.66 -8.76
C ILE A 321 -26.83 8.54 -9.00
N ARG A 322 -27.47 9.56 -9.59
CA ARG A 322 -28.92 9.53 -9.86
C ARG A 322 -29.34 8.40 -10.80
N ALA A 323 -28.46 8.01 -11.72
CA ALA A 323 -28.76 7.00 -12.72
C ALA A 323 -28.53 5.57 -12.21
N THR A 324 -27.56 5.34 -11.32
CA THR A 324 -27.08 3.97 -11.03
C THR A 324 -27.02 3.57 -9.56
N PHE A 325 -27.13 4.50 -8.62
CA PHE A 325 -27.04 4.16 -7.20
C PHE A 325 -28.43 3.85 -6.65
N THR A 326 -28.56 2.74 -5.91
CA THR A 326 -29.79 2.31 -5.24
C THR A 326 -29.56 2.15 -3.74
N PRO A 327 -29.27 3.24 -3.00
CA PRO A 327 -29.09 3.20 -1.55
C PRO A 327 -30.39 2.79 -0.84
N ALA A 328 -30.25 2.11 0.30
CA ALA A 328 -31.40 1.68 1.08
C ALA A 328 -32.08 2.87 1.80
N PRO A 329 -33.40 2.77 2.07
CA PRO A 329 -34.11 3.80 2.83
C PRO A 329 -33.44 4.06 4.19
N GLY A 330 -33.08 5.32 4.45
CA GLY A 330 -32.46 5.74 5.72
C GLY A 330 -30.94 5.92 5.67
N SER A 331 -30.25 5.38 4.66
CA SER A 331 -28.82 5.66 4.44
C SER A 331 -28.60 7.09 3.94
N VAL A 332 -27.55 7.76 4.44
CA VAL A 332 -27.18 9.10 3.99
C VAL A 332 -25.99 9.04 3.05
N LEU A 333 -26.15 9.58 1.83
CA LEU A 333 -25.06 9.81 0.89
C LEU A 333 -24.70 11.30 0.86
N ARG A 334 -23.52 11.65 1.36
CA ARG A 334 -22.97 13.01 1.37
C ARG A 334 -21.90 13.13 0.29
N VAL A 335 -21.93 14.22 -0.47
CA VAL A 335 -20.92 14.52 -1.49
C VAL A 335 -20.21 15.82 -1.11
N ILE A 336 -18.91 15.74 -0.86
CA ILE A 336 -18.03 16.87 -0.57
C ILE A 336 -17.31 17.24 -1.87
N VAL A 337 -17.38 18.52 -2.19
CA VAL A 337 -16.82 19.07 -3.42
C VAL A 337 -15.50 19.75 -3.10
N GLU A 338 -14.41 19.14 -3.56
CA GLU A 338 -13.05 19.53 -3.27
C GLU A 338 -12.49 20.47 -4.35
N PRO A 339 -11.69 21.47 -3.98
CA PRO A 339 -11.11 22.40 -4.95
C PRO A 339 -9.94 21.81 -5.76
N LEU A 340 -9.38 20.70 -5.31
CA LEU A 340 -8.16 20.07 -5.86
C LEU A 340 -8.43 18.60 -6.24
N PRO A 341 -7.65 18.03 -7.17
CA PRO A 341 -7.77 16.61 -7.52
C PRO A 341 -7.51 15.69 -6.32
N VAL A 342 -8.39 14.70 -6.12
CA VAL A 342 -8.23 13.65 -5.11
C VAL A 342 -7.98 12.30 -5.79
N SER A 343 -7.28 11.40 -5.10
CA SER A 343 -7.11 10.02 -5.57
C SER A 343 -8.13 9.10 -4.94
N GLN A 344 -8.21 7.86 -5.42
CA GLN A 344 -9.14 6.88 -4.88
C GLN A 344 -8.79 6.45 -3.44
N TRP A 345 -7.55 6.65 -3.00
CA TRP A 345 -6.99 6.02 -1.81
C TRP A 345 -7.40 6.76 -0.53
N ALA A 346 -8.62 6.52 -0.07
CA ALA A 346 -9.14 7.15 1.13
C ALA A 346 -8.46 6.60 2.40
N GLN A 347 -8.02 5.34 2.44
CA GLN A 347 -7.34 4.83 3.64
C GLN A 347 -6.01 5.54 3.92
N ASP A 348 -5.33 6.06 2.89
CA ASP A 348 -3.97 6.57 3.00
C ASP A 348 -3.86 7.87 3.79
N ASN A 349 -4.91 8.70 3.83
CA ASN A 349 -4.83 10.03 4.44
C ASN A 349 -5.59 10.17 5.77
N GLY A 350 -5.93 9.05 6.41
CA GLY A 350 -6.45 9.08 7.77
C GLY A 350 -6.64 7.70 8.39
N LYS A 351 -6.78 7.67 9.72
CA LYS A 351 -7.16 6.49 10.48
C LYS A 351 -8.36 6.79 11.35
N ALA A 352 -9.41 6.00 11.18
CA ALA A 352 -10.63 6.11 11.96
C ALA A 352 -10.38 5.85 13.44
N GLY A 353 -11.10 6.56 14.30
CA GLY A 353 -11.01 6.38 15.74
C GLY A 353 -12.17 7.04 16.48
N ARG A 354 -12.02 7.12 17.80
CA ARG A 354 -12.97 7.77 18.70
C ARG A 354 -12.25 8.57 19.77
N LEU A 355 -12.89 9.65 20.23
CA LEU A 355 -12.42 10.49 21.32
C LEU A 355 -13.20 10.16 22.60
N ALA A 356 -12.54 9.48 23.55
CA ALA A 356 -13.16 9.14 24.83
C ALA A 356 -13.57 10.39 25.65
N SER A 357 -12.86 11.51 25.50
CA SER A 357 -13.13 12.79 26.16
C SER A 357 -14.46 13.44 25.74
N GLU A 358 -15.04 13.03 24.62
CA GLU A 358 -16.26 13.60 24.04
C GLU A 358 -17.39 12.57 23.96
N GLY A 359 -17.46 11.66 24.94
CA GLY A 359 -18.50 10.63 24.95
C GLY A 359 -18.34 9.59 23.84
N ASP A 360 -17.08 9.28 23.47
CA ASP A 360 -16.73 8.33 22.41
C ASP A 360 -17.13 8.82 21.00
N ALA A 361 -17.04 10.13 20.78
CA ALA A 361 -17.34 10.77 19.50
C ALA A 361 -16.43 10.23 18.38
N PRO A 362 -16.98 9.90 17.20
CA PRO A 362 -16.19 9.49 16.03
C PRO A 362 -15.21 10.58 15.63
N ALA A 363 -13.96 10.19 15.38
CA ALA A 363 -12.90 11.08 14.95
C ALA A 363 -12.00 10.41 13.91
N MET A 364 -11.24 11.20 13.17
CA MET A 364 -10.25 10.71 12.22
C MET A 364 -8.88 11.29 12.57
N LEU A 365 -7.93 10.43 12.91
CA LEU A 365 -6.53 10.81 13.01
C LEU A 365 -5.99 11.02 11.59
N VAL A 366 -5.47 12.20 11.31
CA VAL A 366 -4.93 12.54 9.98
C VAL A 366 -3.42 12.77 10.10
N PRO A 367 -2.62 12.35 9.10
CA PRO A 367 -1.17 12.47 9.16
C PRO A 367 -0.73 13.93 9.09
N ARG A 368 0.56 14.18 9.39
CA ARG A 368 1.21 15.50 9.26
C ARG A 368 0.97 16.15 7.89
N TYR A 369 0.91 15.32 6.85
CA TYR A 369 0.34 15.61 5.54
C TYR A 369 0.04 14.28 4.83
N ALA A 370 -0.91 14.27 3.90
CA ALA A 370 -1.14 13.10 3.04
C ALA A 370 0.07 12.88 2.13
N SER A 371 0.58 11.65 2.08
CA SER A 371 1.82 11.32 1.40
C SER A 371 1.70 10.06 0.55
N ARG A 372 2.66 9.87 -0.35
CA ARG A 372 2.85 8.65 -1.15
C ARG A 372 4.33 8.30 -1.26
N ARG A 373 4.60 7.12 -1.82
CA ARG A 373 5.92 6.54 -2.03
C ARG A 373 6.65 6.24 -0.73
N ASP A 374 7.46 5.20 -0.78
CA ASP A 374 8.11 4.63 0.41
C ASP A 374 9.48 5.27 0.66
N ASP A 375 10.07 5.89 -0.35
CA ASP A 375 11.45 6.37 -0.30
C ASP A 375 11.62 7.76 0.33
N ALA A 376 10.64 8.66 0.23
CA ALA A 376 10.79 10.02 0.79
C ALA A 376 9.49 10.76 1.12
N SER A 377 8.34 10.07 1.24
CA SER A 377 7.05 10.70 1.61
C SER A 377 6.67 11.88 0.70
N LEU A 378 6.42 11.59 -0.58
CA LEU A 378 5.95 12.57 -1.56
C LEU A 378 4.65 13.22 -1.06
N PHE A 379 4.65 14.53 -0.82
CA PHE A 379 3.46 15.26 -0.38
C PHE A 379 2.39 15.29 -1.47
N VAL A 380 1.12 15.09 -1.08
CA VAL A 380 -0.04 15.13 -1.98
C VAL A 380 -0.99 16.27 -1.57
N PRO A 381 -0.93 17.43 -2.26
CA PRO A 381 -1.70 18.61 -1.88
C PRO A 381 -3.22 18.39 -1.86
N GLY A 382 -3.76 17.70 -2.86
CA GLY A 382 -5.21 17.46 -2.96
C GLY A 382 -5.76 16.62 -1.82
N GLU A 383 -5.05 15.56 -1.44
CA GLU A 383 -5.42 14.68 -0.32
C GLU A 383 -5.22 15.32 1.05
N SER A 384 -4.29 16.26 1.17
CA SER A 384 -4.16 17.05 2.40
C SER A 384 -5.24 18.13 2.49
N SER A 385 -5.77 18.59 1.35
CA SER A 385 -6.72 19.71 1.30
C SER A 385 -8.15 19.27 1.56
N LEU A 386 -8.50 18.04 1.18
CA LEU A 386 -9.85 17.50 1.40
C LEU A 386 -10.22 17.41 2.89
N LEU A 387 -9.24 17.45 3.79
CA LEU A 387 -9.47 17.50 5.23
C LEU A 387 -10.35 18.69 5.64
N ASP A 388 -10.20 19.85 5.00
CA ASP A 388 -11.05 21.01 5.29
C ASP A 388 -12.51 20.77 4.87
N GLY A 389 -12.74 20.02 3.78
CA GLY A 389 -14.07 19.60 3.36
C GLY A 389 -14.71 18.60 4.34
N LEU A 390 -13.92 17.69 4.90
CA LEU A 390 -14.39 16.72 5.89
C LEU A 390 -14.76 17.37 7.24
N ASP A 391 -13.93 18.31 7.71
CA ASP A 391 -14.22 19.10 8.91
C ASP A 391 -15.52 19.90 8.73
N ALA A 392 -15.69 20.55 7.57
CA ALA A 392 -16.91 21.26 7.21
C ALA A 392 -18.16 20.35 7.12
N ALA A 393 -17.96 19.07 6.79
CA ALA A 393 -19.00 18.05 6.82
C ALA A 393 -19.30 17.51 8.22
N GLY A 394 -18.67 18.06 9.26
CA GLY A 394 -18.87 17.70 10.65
C GLY A 394 -18.07 16.48 11.11
N MET A 395 -17.01 16.10 10.40
CA MET A 395 -16.09 15.06 10.87
C MET A 395 -15.04 15.66 11.81
N THR A 396 -14.93 15.13 13.02
CA THR A 396 -13.87 15.54 13.95
C THR A 396 -12.51 15.05 13.46
N LEU A 397 -11.62 15.97 13.12
CA LEU A 397 -10.26 15.65 12.67
C LEU A 397 -9.24 15.85 13.80
N VAL A 398 -8.35 14.88 13.97
CA VAL A 398 -7.22 14.93 14.91
C VAL A 398 -5.92 14.99 14.11
N PRO A 399 -5.32 16.18 13.93
CA PRO A 399 -4.11 16.31 13.14
C PRO A 399 -2.90 15.79 13.92
N SER A 400 -2.34 14.66 13.47
CA SER A 400 -1.14 14.06 14.05
C SER A 400 0.11 14.91 13.80
N SER A 401 1.12 14.74 14.66
CA SER A 401 2.49 15.19 14.40
C SER A 401 3.30 14.18 13.60
N LEU A 402 2.83 12.93 13.50
CA LEU A 402 3.46 11.83 12.78
C LEU A 402 3.08 11.83 11.30
N LEU A 403 4.00 11.35 10.47
CA LEU A 403 3.70 10.97 9.09
C LEU A 403 3.21 9.54 9.07
N PHE A 404 2.09 9.29 8.38
CA PHE A 404 1.66 7.95 8.07
C PHE A 404 0.76 7.83 6.85
N GLN A 405 0.70 6.62 6.29
CA GLN A 405 -0.41 6.16 5.45
C GLN A 405 -1.26 5.15 6.22
N GLY A 406 -2.59 5.34 6.23
CA GLY A 406 -3.47 4.46 7.02
C GLY A 406 -3.53 3.02 6.52
N GLY A 407 -3.18 2.75 5.25
CA GLY A 407 -3.06 1.40 4.70
C GLY A 407 -1.88 0.59 5.28
N ASP A 408 -0.87 1.28 5.80
CA ASP A 408 0.27 0.66 6.51
C ASP A 408 0.01 0.47 8.01
N ILE A 409 -1.19 0.75 8.49
CA ILE A 409 -1.56 0.60 9.90
C ILE A 409 -2.81 -0.26 9.99
N LEU A 410 -2.73 -1.44 10.62
CA LEU A 410 -3.89 -2.25 10.99
C LEU A 410 -4.03 -2.29 12.50
N VAL A 411 -5.14 -1.80 13.03
CA VAL A 411 -5.43 -1.87 14.47
C VAL A 411 -6.36 -3.03 14.72
N VAL A 412 -5.99 -3.92 15.64
CA VAL A 412 -6.75 -5.14 15.95
C VAL A 412 -6.95 -5.25 17.45
N ARG A 413 -8.02 -5.94 17.86
CA ARG A 413 -8.30 -6.16 19.28
C ARG A 413 -8.48 -7.65 19.56
N HIS A 414 -7.69 -8.17 20.49
CA HIS A 414 -7.74 -9.58 20.88
C HIS A 414 -9.08 -9.89 21.57
N PRO A 415 -9.82 -10.93 21.14
CA PRO A 415 -11.16 -11.22 21.66
C PRO A 415 -11.15 -11.68 23.13
N GLY A 416 -10.17 -12.48 23.55
CA GLY A 416 -10.12 -13.05 24.91
C GLY A 416 -9.58 -12.12 26.01
N GLY A 417 -8.82 -11.07 25.65
CA GLY A 417 -8.13 -10.20 26.62
C GLY A 417 -8.36 -8.71 26.41
N GLY A 418 -8.93 -8.33 25.27
CA GLY A 418 -9.16 -6.93 24.92
C GLY A 418 -7.91 -6.13 24.55
N GLU A 419 -6.71 -6.76 24.55
CA GLU A 419 -5.45 -6.16 24.12
C GLU A 419 -5.62 -5.57 22.72
N ARG A 420 -5.20 -4.32 22.55
CA ARG A 420 -5.21 -3.59 21.28
C ARG A 420 -3.81 -3.60 20.72
N VAL A 421 -3.66 -4.11 19.51
CA VAL A 421 -2.38 -4.21 18.80
C VAL A 421 -2.47 -3.41 17.52
N ALA A 422 -1.46 -2.59 17.24
CA ALA A 422 -1.26 -2.02 15.91
C ALA A 422 -0.18 -2.84 15.18
N LEU A 423 -0.51 -3.35 13.99
CA LEU A 423 0.48 -3.80 13.01
C LEU A 423 0.85 -2.59 12.16
N VAL A 424 2.12 -2.19 12.18
CA VAL A 424 2.61 -0.99 11.51
C VAL A 424 3.67 -1.37 10.49
N GLY A 425 3.50 -0.96 9.24
CA GLY A 425 4.48 -1.15 8.19
C GLY A 425 5.79 -0.44 8.52
N ASP A 426 6.92 -1.08 8.23
CA ASP A 426 8.24 -0.49 8.52
C ASP A 426 8.55 0.79 7.73
N ALA A 427 7.85 1.02 6.60
CA ALA A 427 7.83 2.31 5.92
C ALA A 427 7.49 3.44 6.89
N GLU A 428 6.51 3.24 7.78
CA GLU A 428 6.04 4.26 8.71
C GLU A 428 7.02 4.57 9.84
N ILE A 429 7.86 3.59 10.18
CA ILE A 429 9.01 3.83 11.04
C ILE A 429 9.97 4.80 10.36
N HIS A 430 10.32 4.51 9.11
CA HIS A 430 11.31 5.30 8.37
C HIS A 430 10.84 6.71 8.02
N ARG A 431 9.54 6.91 7.72
CA ARG A 431 8.98 8.25 7.50
C ARG A 431 9.18 9.17 8.71
N ASN A 432 9.07 8.63 9.92
CA ASN A 432 9.21 9.41 11.15
C ASN A 432 10.66 9.45 11.67
N VAL A 433 11.51 8.49 11.30
CA VAL A 433 12.97 8.62 11.46
C VAL A 433 13.48 9.79 10.64
N ALA A 434 12.96 10.01 9.43
CA ALA A 434 13.27 11.20 8.63
C ALA A 434 12.90 12.54 9.31
N LEU A 435 12.02 12.53 10.31
CA LEU A 435 11.68 13.68 11.16
C LEU A 435 12.56 13.79 12.42
N GLY A 436 13.53 12.90 12.59
CA GLY A 436 14.50 12.91 13.69
C GLY A 436 14.08 12.13 14.92
N LEU A 437 13.04 11.30 14.82
CA LEU A 437 12.75 10.30 15.84
C LEU A 437 13.67 9.08 15.65
N ARG A 438 13.88 8.31 16.72
CA ARG A 438 14.56 7.00 16.65
C ARG A 438 13.54 5.88 16.41
N PRO A 439 13.90 4.74 15.80
CA PRO A 439 12.94 3.65 15.53
C PRO A 439 12.05 3.28 16.73
N GLY A 440 12.66 3.00 17.88
CA GLY A 440 11.89 2.69 19.10
C GLY A 440 11.07 3.86 19.66
N GLN A 441 11.44 5.12 19.36
CA GLN A 441 10.60 6.28 19.68
C GLN A 441 9.36 6.34 18.78
N VAL A 442 9.51 5.98 17.51
CA VAL A 442 8.39 5.93 16.56
C VAL A 442 7.39 4.85 16.96
N GLU A 443 7.85 3.66 17.36
CA GLU A 443 6.97 2.59 17.89
C GLU A 443 6.16 3.07 19.10
N VAL A 444 6.81 3.72 20.06
CA VAL A 444 6.14 4.31 21.23
C VAL A 444 5.15 5.41 20.79
N ALA A 445 5.53 6.25 19.83
CA ALA A 445 4.68 7.31 19.33
C ALA A 445 3.41 6.75 18.67
N PHE A 446 3.52 5.76 17.78
CA PHE A 446 2.35 5.10 17.19
C PHE A 446 1.49 4.41 18.25
N ALA A 447 2.10 3.70 19.20
CA ALA A 447 1.34 3.03 20.26
C ALA A 447 0.45 4.03 21.05
N ARG A 448 1.03 5.18 21.41
CA ARG A 448 0.35 6.24 22.14
C ARG A 448 -0.67 6.99 21.28
N GLU A 449 -0.30 7.37 20.06
CA GLU A 449 -1.15 8.13 19.14
C GLU A 449 -2.38 7.34 18.72
N LEU A 450 -2.26 6.03 18.48
CA LEU A 450 -3.37 5.16 18.08
C LEU A 450 -4.19 4.64 19.28
N GLY A 451 -3.72 4.87 20.51
CA GLY A 451 -4.35 4.35 21.72
C GLY A 451 -4.38 2.82 21.75
N VAL A 452 -3.24 2.19 21.46
CA VAL A 452 -3.05 0.73 21.49
C VAL A 452 -2.08 0.33 22.60
N ASP A 453 -2.15 -0.93 23.03
CA ASP A 453 -1.31 -1.46 24.10
C ASP A 453 0.07 -1.88 23.56
N ARG A 454 0.12 -2.31 22.29
CA ARG A 454 1.32 -2.79 21.64
C ARG A 454 1.38 -2.35 20.17
N CYS A 455 2.55 -1.90 19.73
CA CYS A 455 2.87 -1.67 18.33
C CYS A 455 3.79 -2.80 17.87
N VAL A 456 3.47 -3.43 16.75
CA VAL A 456 4.26 -4.50 16.11
C VAL A 456 4.65 -4.01 14.73
N VAL A 457 5.94 -3.87 14.50
CA VAL A 457 6.46 -3.48 13.18
C VAL A 457 6.52 -4.72 12.29
N VAL A 458 5.95 -4.62 11.10
CA VAL A 458 5.97 -5.69 10.08
C VAL A 458 6.57 -5.16 8.79
N PRO A 459 7.26 -5.99 7.99
CA PRO A 459 7.77 -5.54 6.71
C PRO A 459 6.61 -5.26 5.74
N SER A 460 6.60 -4.09 5.10
CA SER A 460 5.71 -3.84 3.96
C SER A 460 6.26 -4.57 2.74
N VAL A 461 5.74 -5.79 2.48
CA VAL A 461 6.19 -6.69 1.39
C VAL A 461 5.77 -6.11 0.05
N SER A 462 4.51 -5.73 -0.03
CA SER A 462 3.93 -4.91 -1.09
C SER A 462 4.27 -3.44 -0.83
N PHE A 463 3.35 -2.51 -1.09
CA PHE A 463 3.53 -1.11 -0.71
C PHE A 463 2.83 -0.77 0.60
N HIS A 464 1.75 -1.48 0.98
CA HIS A 464 1.03 -1.32 2.24
C HIS A 464 0.75 -2.65 2.96
N VAL A 465 0.72 -2.62 4.30
CA VAL A 465 0.37 -3.78 5.14
C VAL A 465 -1.01 -4.34 4.81
N ASP A 466 -2.01 -3.49 4.59
CA ASP A 466 -3.40 -3.91 4.28
C ASP A 466 -3.55 -4.61 2.93
N PHE A 467 -2.51 -4.56 2.11
CA PHE A 467 -2.45 -5.24 0.82
C PHE A 467 -1.88 -6.66 0.94
N ASP A 468 -1.19 -6.93 2.06
CA ASP A 468 -0.57 -8.20 2.38
C ASP A 468 -1.27 -8.99 3.49
N VAL A 469 -2.00 -8.29 4.36
CA VAL A 469 -2.66 -8.85 5.53
C VAL A 469 -4.04 -8.23 5.74
N THR A 470 -5.01 -9.06 6.10
CA THR A 470 -6.21 -8.60 6.81
C THR A 470 -6.47 -9.48 8.01
N VAL A 471 -7.03 -8.92 9.09
CA VAL A 471 -7.11 -9.61 10.39
C VAL A 471 -8.56 -9.70 10.86
N ARG A 472 -8.92 -10.87 11.40
CA ARG A 472 -10.21 -11.11 12.05
C ARG A 472 -10.05 -11.60 13.48
N ALA A 473 -10.87 -11.09 14.39
CA ALA A 473 -11.09 -11.73 15.68
C ALA A 473 -12.03 -12.94 15.52
N GLY A 474 -11.53 -14.13 15.87
CA GLY A 474 -12.31 -15.36 16.00
C GLY A 474 -12.55 -15.75 17.45
N ALA A 475 -13.17 -16.91 17.70
CA ALA A 475 -13.40 -17.40 19.06
C ALA A 475 -12.08 -17.66 19.81
N ASP A 476 -11.07 -18.21 19.11
CA ASP A 476 -9.82 -18.68 19.71
C ASP A 476 -8.68 -17.65 19.66
N GLY A 477 -8.92 -16.44 19.15
CA GLY A 477 -7.89 -15.40 19.01
C GLY A 477 -7.96 -14.63 17.71
N LEU A 478 -6.83 -14.02 17.32
CA LEU A 478 -6.70 -13.26 16.08
C LEU A 478 -6.24 -14.16 14.92
N VAL A 479 -6.87 -13.99 13.76
CA VAL A 479 -6.57 -14.71 12.53
C VAL A 479 -6.11 -13.70 11.49
N ALA A 480 -4.86 -13.82 11.05
CA ALA A 480 -4.30 -13.02 9.95
C ALA A 480 -4.44 -13.80 8.64
N PHE A 481 -5.28 -13.30 7.73
CA PHE A 481 -5.35 -13.77 6.35
C PHE A 481 -4.25 -13.09 5.54
N VAL A 482 -3.44 -13.87 4.85
CA VAL A 482 -2.28 -13.39 4.09
C VAL A 482 -2.32 -13.92 2.66
N ASN A 483 -1.61 -13.25 1.75
CA ASN A 483 -1.52 -13.70 0.36
C ASN A 483 -0.97 -15.13 0.26
N ASP A 484 -1.69 -16.00 -0.45
CA ASP A 484 -1.21 -17.28 -1.00
C ASP A 484 -0.87 -17.10 -2.48
N THR A 485 0.27 -16.45 -2.73
CA THR A 485 0.76 -16.17 -4.08
C THR A 485 0.95 -17.46 -4.88
N ALA A 486 1.36 -18.56 -4.23
CA ALA A 486 1.55 -19.83 -4.90
C ALA A 486 0.23 -20.43 -5.38
N GLY A 487 -0.77 -20.54 -4.50
CA GLY A 487 -2.10 -21.03 -4.85
C GLY A 487 -2.79 -20.15 -5.91
N ALA A 488 -2.63 -18.83 -5.84
CA ALA A 488 -3.15 -17.92 -6.85
C ALA A 488 -2.51 -18.14 -8.24
N VAL A 489 -1.19 -18.27 -8.30
CA VAL A 489 -0.45 -18.55 -9.54
C VAL A 489 -0.95 -19.83 -10.19
N ASP A 490 -1.11 -20.91 -9.42
CA ASP A 490 -1.56 -22.19 -9.97
C ASP A 490 -2.97 -22.09 -10.58
N ILE A 491 -3.88 -21.34 -9.96
CA ILE A 491 -5.22 -21.09 -10.48
C ILE A 491 -5.14 -20.27 -11.79
N VAL A 492 -4.40 -19.16 -11.78
CA VAL A 492 -4.24 -18.27 -12.95
C VAL A 492 -3.65 -19.04 -14.13
N LEU A 493 -2.64 -19.87 -13.89
CA LEU A 493 -2.01 -20.69 -14.91
C LEU A 493 -2.99 -21.69 -15.55
N LYS A 494 -3.74 -22.43 -14.72
CA LYS A 494 -4.77 -23.37 -15.22
C LYS A 494 -5.85 -22.66 -16.04
N LEU A 495 -6.26 -21.45 -15.64
CA LEU A 495 -7.24 -20.65 -16.40
C LEU A 495 -6.68 -20.21 -17.75
N GLY A 496 -5.46 -19.68 -17.77
CA GLY A 496 -4.82 -19.24 -19.01
C GLY A 496 -4.55 -20.39 -19.99
N ALA A 497 -4.05 -21.54 -19.50
CA ALA A 497 -3.83 -22.70 -20.35
C ALA A 497 -5.13 -23.17 -21.05
N ARG A 498 -6.24 -23.22 -20.31
CA ARG A 498 -7.56 -23.57 -20.86
C ARG A 498 -8.06 -22.53 -21.86
N ALA A 499 -7.82 -21.24 -21.59
CA ALA A 499 -8.20 -20.15 -22.49
C ALA A 499 -7.46 -20.22 -23.83
N ILE A 500 -6.15 -20.51 -23.79
CA ILE A 500 -5.29 -20.70 -24.96
C ILE A 500 -5.77 -21.91 -25.78
N ALA A 501 -6.10 -23.04 -25.12
CA ALA A 501 -6.67 -24.20 -25.82
C ALA A 501 -8.04 -23.90 -26.44
N ALA A 502 -8.91 -23.18 -25.74
CA ALA A 502 -10.23 -22.79 -26.25
C ALA A 502 -10.12 -21.90 -27.50
N ALA A 503 -9.05 -21.12 -27.62
CA ALA A 503 -8.73 -20.32 -28.81
C ALA A 503 -8.05 -21.12 -29.93
N GLY A 504 -7.80 -22.42 -29.75
CA GLY A 504 -7.17 -23.29 -30.75
C GLY A 504 -5.66 -23.06 -30.91
N LEU A 505 -5.01 -22.39 -29.95
CA LEU A 505 -3.57 -22.13 -29.98
C LEU A 505 -2.74 -23.30 -29.44
N LEU A 506 -3.35 -24.17 -28.62
CA LEU A 506 -2.79 -25.42 -28.13
C LEU A 506 -3.86 -26.52 -28.15
N GLU A 507 -3.42 -27.77 -28.29
CA GLU A 507 -4.32 -28.92 -28.24
C GLU A 507 -4.83 -29.15 -26.81
N PRO A 508 -6.14 -29.39 -26.59
CA PRO A 508 -6.69 -29.60 -25.25
C PRO A 508 -5.99 -30.72 -24.47
N ALA A 509 -5.61 -31.80 -25.14
CA ALA A 509 -4.90 -32.92 -24.50
C ALA A 509 -3.50 -32.52 -24.00
N GLU A 510 -2.81 -31.62 -24.70
CA GLU A 510 -1.50 -31.11 -24.25
C GLU A 510 -1.67 -30.20 -23.03
N VAL A 511 -2.73 -29.40 -23.00
CA VAL A 511 -3.08 -28.56 -21.85
C VAL A 511 -3.44 -29.41 -20.62
N ASP A 512 -4.19 -30.50 -20.79
CA ASP A 512 -4.51 -31.41 -19.68
C ASP A 512 -3.24 -32.05 -19.08
N VAL A 513 -2.28 -32.46 -19.93
CA VAL A 513 -0.98 -32.96 -19.47
C VAL A 513 -0.19 -31.88 -18.75
N ALA A 514 -0.14 -30.66 -19.28
CA ALA A 514 0.56 -29.56 -18.63
C ALA A 514 -0.05 -29.21 -17.26
N ILE A 515 -1.39 -29.14 -17.16
CA ILE A 515 -2.08 -28.90 -15.89
C ILE A 515 -1.77 -30.03 -14.89
N ALA A 516 -1.77 -31.29 -15.32
CA ALA A 516 -1.38 -32.40 -14.47
C ALA A 516 0.08 -32.29 -13.98
N ALA A 517 1.00 -31.84 -14.84
CA ALA A 517 2.39 -31.58 -14.46
C ALA A 517 2.51 -30.46 -13.42
N LEU A 518 1.79 -29.34 -13.62
CA LEU A 518 1.73 -28.24 -12.64
C LEU A 518 1.20 -28.73 -11.28
N GLU A 519 0.14 -29.55 -11.28
CA GLU A 519 -0.43 -30.15 -10.06
C GLU A 519 0.52 -31.14 -9.36
N ALA A 520 1.38 -31.80 -10.13
CA ALA A 520 2.43 -32.68 -9.61
C ALA A 520 3.69 -31.92 -9.14
N GLY A 521 3.71 -30.59 -9.25
CA GLY A 521 4.87 -29.76 -8.92
C GLY A 521 5.96 -29.72 -10.00
N ASP A 522 5.71 -30.30 -11.18
CA ASP A 522 6.61 -30.22 -12.34
C ASP A 522 6.35 -28.93 -13.14
N GLY A 523 6.75 -27.81 -12.54
CA GLY A 523 6.63 -26.50 -13.17
C GLY A 523 7.43 -26.38 -14.47
N LEU A 524 8.51 -27.15 -14.66
CA LEU A 524 9.32 -27.08 -15.87
C LEU A 524 8.56 -27.66 -17.07
N ASP A 525 7.93 -28.82 -16.90
CA ASP A 525 7.12 -29.42 -17.97
C ASP A 525 5.92 -28.51 -18.34
N TYR A 526 5.26 -27.89 -17.35
CA TYR A 526 4.23 -26.87 -17.61
C TYR A 526 4.78 -25.68 -18.44
N LEU A 527 5.93 -25.11 -18.02
CA LEU A 527 6.55 -23.98 -18.72
C LEU A 527 6.98 -24.34 -20.15
N GLN A 528 7.43 -25.58 -20.38
CA GLN A 528 7.80 -26.06 -21.70
C GLN A 528 6.57 -26.22 -22.62
N ARG A 529 5.48 -26.81 -22.12
CA ARG A 529 4.27 -27.07 -22.91
C ARG A 529 3.44 -25.83 -23.18
N VAL A 530 3.21 -25.00 -22.16
CA VAL A 530 2.26 -23.87 -22.24
C VAL A 530 2.98 -22.52 -22.20
N GLY A 531 3.96 -22.35 -21.32
CA GLY A 531 4.67 -21.08 -21.17
C GLY A 531 5.45 -20.69 -22.43
N THR A 532 6.18 -21.62 -23.02
CA THR A 532 7.03 -21.39 -24.19
C THR A 532 6.24 -20.90 -25.42
N PRO A 533 5.13 -21.54 -25.84
CA PRO A 533 4.31 -21.03 -26.94
C PRO A 533 3.80 -19.59 -26.72
N VAL A 534 3.37 -19.26 -25.50
CA VAL A 534 2.90 -17.91 -25.16
C VAL A 534 4.02 -16.88 -25.27
N LEU A 535 5.16 -17.14 -24.63
CA LEU A 535 6.31 -16.22 -24.63
C LEU A 535 6.88 -15.99 -26.04
N ARG A 536 6.80 -17.00 -26.92
CA ARG A 536 7.21 -16.88 -28.33
C ARG A 536 6.30 -15.96 -29.16
N SER A 537 5.11 -15.65 -28.67
CA SER A 537 4.18 -14.73 -29.33
C SER A 537 4.59 -13.26 -29.17
N PHE A 538 5.52 -12.95 -28.27
CA PHE A 538 6.02 -11.58 -28.10
C PHE A 538 6.82 -11.11 -29.33
N SER A 539 6.40 -10.02 -29.97
CA SER A 539 7.06 -9.48 -31.16
C SER A 539 8.41 -8.80 -30.88
N GLY A 540 8.75 -8.62 -29.61
CA GLY A 540 9.85 -7.77 -29.16
C GLY A 540 9.42 -6.39 -28.69
N GLN A 541 8.16 -6.02 -28.93
CA GLN A 541 7.57 -4.76 -28.49
C GLN A 541 6.28 -4.98 -27.70
N ALA A 542 5.43 -5.89 -28.16
CA ALA A 542 4.14 -6.18 -27.55
C ALA A 542 3.69 -7.62 -27.87
N TYR A 543 2.71 -8.10 -27.10
CA TYR A 543 1.93 -9.28 -27.41
C TYR A 543 0.77 -8.93 -28.35
N PRO A 544 0.42 -9.83 -29.30
CA PRO A 544 -0.70 -9.61 -30.22
C PRO A 544 -2.03 -9.44 -29.49
N ALA A 545 -2.90 -8.57 -30.01
CA ALA A 545 -4.23 -8.35 -29.45
C ALA A 545 -5.09 -9.61 -29.50
N GLU A 546 -4.89 -10.47 -30.51
CA GLU A 546 -5.59 -11.75 -30.67
C GLU A 546 -5.28 -12.73 -29.53
N LEU A 547 -4.02 -12.75 -29.07
CA LEU A 547 -3.64 -13.55 -27.91
C LEU A 547 -4.32 -13.00 -26.64
N ALA A 548 -4.30 -11.69 -26.44
CA ALA A 548 -4.95 -11.07 -25.30
C ALA A 548 -6.46 -11.34 -25.27
N ALA A 549 -7.13 -11.31 -26.44
CA ALA A 549 -8.56 -11.59 -26.57
C ALA A 549 -8.97 -12.98 -26.04
N CYS A 550 -8.04 -13.94 -25.99
CA CYS A 550 -8.27 -15.26 -25.40
C CYS A 550 -8.59 -15.18 -23.89
N PHE A 551 -8.14 -14.13 -23.21
CA PHE A 551 -8.24 -13.94 -21.76
C PHE A 551 -9.45 -13.08 -21.34
N ALA A 552 -10.43 -12.91 -22.21
CA ALA A 552 -11.72 -12.31 -21.88
C ALA A 552 -12.83 -13.37 -21.91
N ARG A 553 -13.61 -13.44 -20.85
CA ARG A 553 -14.80 -14.29 -20.73
C ARG A 553 -16.08 -13.48 -20.75
N ASP A 554 -16.07 -12.32 -20.10
CA ASP A 554 -17.23 -11.45 -19.94
C ASP A 554 -16.99 -10.05 -20.57
N PRO A 555 -18.04 -9.27 -20.90
CA PRO A 555 -17.90 -7.95 -21.51
C PRO A 555 -17.12 -6.92 -20.69
N GLN A 556 -16.92 -7.20 -19.40
CA GLN A 556 -16.22 -6.33 -18.45
C GLN A 556 -14.77 -6.73 -18.25
N ASP A 557 -14.37 -7.90 -18.75
CA ASP A 557 -12.98 -8.32 -18.72
C ASP A 557 -12.13 -7.36 -19.57
N VAL A 558 -10.99 -6.95 -19.03
CA VAL A 558 -9.96 -6.29 -19.82
C VAL A 558 -8.95 -7.33 -20.23
N ALA A 559 -9.14 -7.89 -21.42
CA ALA A 559 -8.37 -9.02 -21.96
C ALA A 559 -6.84 -8.82 -21.84
N ALA A 560 -6.35 -7.62 -22.17
CA ALA A 560 -4.95 -7.25 -22.02
C ALA A 560 -4.46 -7.36 -20.57
N ALA A 561 -5.22 -6.85 -19.60
CA ALA A 561 -4.86 -6.93 -18.17
C ALA A 561 -4.89 -8.39 -17.67
N ASN A 562 -5.82 -9.21 -18.16
CA ASN A 562 -5.89 -10.62 -17.80
C ASN A 562 -4.70 -11.40 -18.37
N LEU A 563 -4.27 -11.11 -19.61
CA LEU A 563 -3.03 -11.65 -20.17
C LEU A 563 -1.81 -11.20 -19.34
N GLN A 564 -1.70 -9.92 -18.97
CA GLN A 564 -0.59 -9.42 -18.15
C GLN A 564 -0.46 -10.16 -16.81
N ARG A 565 -1.58 -10.44 -16.15
CA ARG A 565 -1.62 -11.24 -14.91
C ARG A 565 -1.21 -12.69 -15.15
N TYR A 566 -1.58 -13.27 -16.29
CA TYR A 566 -1.13 -14.60 -16.68
C TYR A 566 0.39 -14.64 -16.95
N LEU A 567 0.94 -13.62 -17.62
CA LEU A 567 2.38 -13.48 -17.81
C LEU A 567 3.13 -13.37 -16.48
N LEU A 568 2.60 -12.59 -15.52
CA LEU A 568 3.14 -12.54 -14.15
C LEU A 568 3.14 -13.92 -13.49
N ALA A 569 2.07 -14.69 -13.65
CA ALA A 569 1.99 -16.04 -13.09
C ALA A 569 3.04 -16.99 -13.71
N LEU A 570 3.31 -16.87 -15.02
CA LEU A 570 4.40 -17.61 -15.68
C LEU A 570 5.78 -17.24 -15.12
N ASP A 571 6.02 -15.95 -14.87
CA ASP A 571 7.29 -15.48 -14.33
C ASP A 571 7.48 -15.89 -12.86
N LEU A 572 6.41 -15.90 -12.06
CA LEU A 572 6.43 -16.43 -10.69
C LEU A 572 6.67 -17.95 -10.65
N LEU A 573 6.09 -18.71 -11.59
CA LEU A 573 6.39 -20.13 -11.75
C LEU A 573 7.85 -20.34 -12.19
N THR A 574 8.34 -19.52 -13.11
CA THR A 574 9.74 -19.56 -13.57
C THR A 574 10.69 -19.28 -12.40
N ALA A 575 10.44 -18.22 -11.64
CA ALA A 575 11.22 -17.84 -10.47
C ALA A 575 11.28 -18.96 -9.42
N ARG A 576 10.19 -19.70 -9.17
CA ARG A 576 10.23 -20.82 -8.20
C ARG A 576 10.91 -22.08 -8.74
N THR A 577 10.90 -22.30 -10.05
CA THR A 577 11.26 -23.61 -10.64
C THR A 577 12.65 -23.65 -11.26
N VAL A 578 13.07 -22.58 -11.96
CA VAL A 578 14.30 -22.58 -12.77
C VAL A 578 15.49 -22.14 -11.93
N ALA A 579 16.52 -22.97 -11.73
CA ALA A 579 17.68 -22.62 -10.91
C ALA A 579 18.38 -21.32 -11.39
N ASP A 580 19.06 -20.60 -10.50
CA ASP A 580 19.67 -19.30 -10.84
C ASP A 580 20.72 -19.40 -11.96
N GLU A 581 21.39 -20.55 -12.07
CA GLU A 581 22.37 -20.87 -13.12
C GLU A 581 21.70 -21.15 -14.48
N GLN A 582 20.42 -21.51 -14.48
CA GLN A 582 19.60 -21.80 -15.66
C GLN A 582 18.78 -20.60 -16.12
N MET A 583 18.74 -19.52 -15.33
CA MET A 583 18.07 -18.28 -15.70
C MET A 583 18.70 -17.65 -16.95
N PRO A 584 17.96 -16.83 -17.71
CA PRO A 584 18.51 -16.12 -18.86
C PRO A 584 19.81 -15.40 -18.52
N PRO A 585 20.81 -15.43 -19.41
CA PRO A 585 22.02 -14.64 -19.22
C PRO A 585 21.75 -13.13 -19.34
N ASP A 586 20.58 -12.75 -19.83
CA ASP A 586 20.11 -11.37 -19.92
C ASP A 586 19.90 -10.75 -18.55
N HIS A 587 20.63 -9.67 -18.33
CA HIS A 587 20.77 -9.04 -17.02
C HIS A 587 19.44 -8.48 -16.49
N PRO A 588 18.59 -7.78 -17.28
CA PRO A 588 17.24 -7.38 -16.86
C PRO A 588 16.32 -8.54 -16.47
N ALA A 589 16.21 -9.58 -17.32
CA ALA A 589 15.32 -10.72 -17.04
C ALA A 589 15.75 -11.51 -15.81
N ARG A 590 17.05 -11.77 -15.65
CA ARG A 590 17.60 -12.44 -14.46
C ARG A 590 17.37 -11.63 -13.19
N GLY A 591 17.64 -10.32 -13.25
CA GLY A 591 17.39 -9.41 -12.14
C GLY A 591 15.92 -9.41 -11.71
N TYR A 592 15.00 -9.35 -12.68
CA TYR A 592 13.56 -9.42 -12.43
C TYR A 592 13.12 -10.74 -11.78
N LEU A 593 13.55 -11.90 -12.29
CA LEU A 593 13.19 -13.20 -11.70
C LEU A 593 13.75 -13.36 -10.27
N ARG A 594 14.94 -12.82 -10.00
CA ARG A 594 15.51 -12.80 -8.63
C ARG A 594 14.72 -11.92 -7.69
N VAL A 595 14.22 -10.78 -8.16
CA VAL A 595 13.28 -9.94 -7.39
C VAL A 595 12.02 -10.72 -7.01
N LEU A 596 11.44 -11.48 -7.94
CA LEU A 596 10.26 -12.31 -7.66
C LEU A 596 10.55 -13.38 -6.60
N ARG A 597 11.75 -14.00 -6.62
CA ARG A 597 12.18 -14.90 -5.54
C ARG A 597 12.27 -14.22 -4.18
N ARG A 598 12.88 -13.04 -4.13
CA ARG A 598 13.00 -12.27 -2.88
C ARG A 598 11.64 -11.85 -2.34
N ALA A 599 10.68 -11.51 -3.21
CA ALA A 599 9.32 -11.22 -2.78
C ALA A 599 8.69 -12.38 -1.98
N ALA A 600 8.87 -13.63 -2.43
CA ALA A 600 8.40 -14.81 -1.68
C ALA A 600 9.09 -14.95 -0.31
N THR A 601 10.38 -14.62 -0.21
CA THR A 601 11.09 -14.57 1.08
C THR A 601 10.52 -13.48 1.99
N HIS A 602 10.21 -12.31 1.45
CA HIS A 602 9.59 -11.22 2.21
C HIS A 602 8.20 -11.62 2.73
N GLU A 603 7.38 -12.30 1.92
CA GLU A 603 6.10 -12.87 2.37
C GLU A 603 6.28 -13.85 3.53
N ALA A 604 7.30 -14.73 3.47
CA ALA A 604 7.60 -15.66 4.55
C ALA A 604 8.03 -14.92 5.85
N THR A 605 8.82 -13.85 5.74
CA THR A 605 9.20 -12.99 6.87
C THR A 605 7.99 -12.31 7.49
N LEU A 606 7.07 -11.79 6.68
CA LEU A 606 5.82 -11.21 7.17
C LEU A 606 4.99 -12.26 7.95
N ARG A 607 4.80 -13.45 7.38
CA ARG A 607 4.07 -14.54 8.05
C ARG A 607 4.67 -14.90 9.41
N ARG A 608 6.01 -14.99 9.49
CA ARG A 608 6.73 -15.23 10.74
C ARG A 608 6.50 -14.10 11.75
N ALA A 609 6.62 -12.84 11.32
CA ALA A 609 6.37 -11.69 12.19
C ALA A 609 4.93 -11.67 12.76
N LEU A 610 3.94 -12.06 11.97
CA LEU A 610 2.55 -12.20 12.42
C LEU A 610 2.38 -13.34 13.43
N GLN A 611 3.03 -14.48 13.20
CA GLN A 611 3.02 -15.61 14.14
C GLN A 611 3.69 -15.26 15.46
N ASP A 612 4.85 -14.61 15.42
CA ASP A 612 5.59 -14.14 16.60
C ASP A 612 4.78 -13.10 17.40
N ALA A 613 3.93 -12.34 16.71
CA ALA A 613 3.00 -11.41 17.34
C ALA A 613 1.78 -12.09 17.99
N GLY A 614 1.62 -13.42 17.82
CA GLY A 614 0.55 -14.23 18.39
C GLY A 614 -0.67 -14.42 17.50
N LEU A 615 -0.57 -14.12 16.19
CA LEU A 615 -1.68 -14.28 15.25
C LEU A 615 -1.63 -15.64 14.57
N ARG A 616 -2.80 -16.27 14.41
CA ARG A 616 -2.94 -17.46 13.56
C ARG A 616 -2.93 -17.03 12.09
N VAL A 617 -1.91 -17.44 11.34
CA VAL A 617 -1.77 -17.10 9.91
C VAL A 617 -2.54 -18.09 9.05
N VAL A 618 -3.33 -17.57 8.10
CA VAL A 618 -4.10 -18.34 7.10
C VAL A 618 -3.76 -17.82 5.70
N PRO A 619 -3.13 -18.63 4.85
CA PRO A 619 -2.92 -18.27 3.45
C PRO A 619 -4.25 -18.31 2.68
N VAL A 620 -4.53 -17.29 1.86
CA VAL A 620 -5.72 -17.19 0.99
C VAL A 620 -5.28 -16.96 -0.45
N PRO A 621 -5.78 -17.73 -1.45
CA PRO A 621 -5.47 -17.47 -2.86
C PRO A 621 -5.67 -16.00 -3.23
N SER A 622 -4.54 -15.33 -3.44
CA SER A 622 -4.45 -13.89 -3.66
C SER A 622 -3.08 -13.58 -4.23
N LEU A 623 -3.00 -12.65 -5.18
CA LEU A 623 -1.77 -12.22 -5.81
C LEU A 623 -1.60 -10.72 -5.65
N SER A 624 -0.57 -10.30 -4.93
CA SER A 624 -0.20 -8.89 -4.76
C SER A 624 0.97 -8.53 -5.67
N ASP A 625 0.74 -7.67 -6.66
CA ASP A 625 1.81 -7.11 -7.48
C ASP A 625 1.41 -5.80 -8.16
N ALA A 626 1.20 -4.77 -7.34
CA ALA A 626 0.84 -3.42 -7.79
C ALA A 626 -0.26 -3.42 -8.86
N GLY A 627 0.02 -2.92 -10.08
CA GLY A 627 -0.96 -2.83 -11.17
C GLY A 627 -1.36 -4.15 -11.83
N ARG A 628 -0.79 -5.28 -11.39
CA ARG A 628 -1.11 -6.64 -11.88
C ARG A 628 -1.66 -7.52 -10.76
N SER A 629 -2.15 -6.91 -9.69
CA SER A 629 -2.74 -7.62 -8.57
C SER A 629 -4.05 -8.33 -8.95
N LEU A 630 -4.28 -9.44 -8.24
CA LEU A 630 -5.53 -10.18 -8.06
C LEU A 630 -5.72 -10.38 -6.55
N THR A 631 -5.77 -9.26 -5.81
CA THR A 631 -5.76 -9.30 -4.35
C THR A 631 -7.15 -9.58 -3.80
N THR A 632 -7.27 -10.60 -2.96
CA THR A 632 -8.48 -10.91 -2.18
C THR A 632 -8.30 -10.54 -0.69
N ILE A 633 -7.12 -10.06 -0.31
CA ILE A 633 -6.71 -9.73 1.06
C ILE A 633 -7.12 -8.32 1.48
N ASN A 634 -7.14 -7.35 0.56
CA ASN A 634 -7.42 -5.93 0.84
C ASN A 634 -8.92 -5.68 1.15
N ALA A 635 -9.44 -6.38 2.15
CA ALA A 635 -10.83 -6.56 2.52
C ALA A 635 -11.22 -5.73 3.75
N LEU A 636 -12.51 -5.49 3.91
CA LEU A 636 -13.09 -4.87 5.11
C LEU A 636 -13.82 -5.94 5.93
N HIS A 637 -13.80 -5.77 7.24
CA HIS A 637 -14.50 -6.66 8.16
C HIS A 637 -15.49 -5.90 9.03
N ASP A 638 -16.67 -6.47 9.22
CA ASP A 638 -17.59 -6.09 10.30
C ASP A 638 -18.04 -7.34 11.09
N SER A 639 -18.81 -7.17 12.16
CA SER A 639 -19.25 -8.27 13.03
C SER A 639 -19.87 -9.48 12.31
N THR A 640 -20.47 -9.29 11.14
CA THR A 640 -21.25 -10.30 10.40
C THR A 640 -20.77 -10.52 8.96
N ARG A 641 -19.88 -9.66 8.44
CA ARG A 641 -19.52 -9.63 7.02
C ARG A 641 -18.01 -9.52 6.84
N LEU A 642 -17.54 -10.12 5.75
CA LEU A 642 -16.26 -9.83 5.12
C LEU A 642 -16.57 -9.30 3.71
N ILE A 643 -16.16 -8.07 3.45
CA ILE A 643 -16.31 -7.41 2.16
C ILE A 643 -15.03 -7.65 1.39
N MET A 644 -15.06 -8.64 0.49
CA MET A 644 -13.89 -9.21 -0.16
C MET A 644 -13.64 -8.51 -1.50
N PRO A 645 -12.41 -8.03 -1.78
CA PRO A 645 -12.06 -7.63 -3.13
C PRO A 645 -12.13 -8.85 -4.05
N ALA A 646 -12.82 -8.69 -5.16
CA ALA A 646 -12.99 -9.70 -6.19
C ALA A 646 -12.66 -9.11 -7.56
N THR A 647 -12.28 -9.97 -8.49
CA THR A 647 -11.99 -9.54 -9.87
C THR A 647 -13.20 -9.80 -10.78
N GLY A 648 -13.94 -10.89 -10.54
CA GLY A 648 -15.00 -11.38 -11.40
C GLY A 648 -14.46 -11.89 -12.74
N GLY A 649 -15.36 -12.05 -13.71
CA GLY A 649 -14.99 -12.33 -15.10
C GLY A 649 -14.17 -13.61 -15.26
N PHE A 650 -13.08 -13.47 -16.02
CA PHE A 650 -12.08 -14.52 -16.25
C PHE A 650 -11.54 -15.14 -14.95
N PHE A 651 -11.43 -14.37 -13.87
CA PHE A 651 -10.81 -14.78 -12.60
C PHE A 651 -11.81 -15.21 -11.52
N THR A 652 -13.09 -15.37 -11.85
CA THR A 652 -14.12 -15.89 -10.91
C THR A 652 -13.66 -17.15 -10.15
N PRO A 653 -12.97 -18.14 -10.76
CA PRO A 653 -12.50 -19.32 -10.02
C PRO A 653 -11.46 -19.02 -8.92
N LEU A 654 -10.66 -17.95 -9.06
CA LEU A 654 -9.75 -17.47 -8.01
C LEU A 654 -10.55 -16.84 -6.86
N ASP A 655 -11.53 -15.99 -7.18
CA ASP A 655 -12.41 -15.38 -6.19
C ASP A 655 -13.16 -16.45 -5.38
N GLU A 656 -13.68 -17.48 -6.04
CA GLU A 656 -14.36 -18.61 -5.39
C GLU A 656 -13.42 -19.40 -4.47
N ALA A 657 -12.18 -19.63 -4.88
CA ALA A 657 -11.17 -20.31 -4.06
C ALA A 657 -10.86 -19.51 -2.79
N ALA A 658 -10.69 -18.19 -2.92
CA ALA A 658 -10.49 -17.29 -1.78
C ALA A 658 -11.70 -17.29 -0.83
N MET A 659 -12.91 -17.13 -1.38
CA MET A 659 -14.16 -17.18 -0.60
C MET A 659 -14.31 -18.49 0.18
N ASN A 660 -13.95 -19.63 -0.43
CA ASN A 660 -14.02 -20.93 0.23
C ASN A 660 -13.04 -21.03 1.41
N THR A 661 -11.84 -20.47 1.28
CA THR A 661 -10.88 -20.37 2.39
C THR A 661 -11.43 -19.48 3.51
N TYR A 662 -11.99 -18.31 3.19
CA TYR A 662 -12.61 -17.44 4.18
C TYR A 662 -13.76 -18.13 4.92
N ARG A 663 -14.72 -18.74 4.19
CA ARG A 663 -15.85 -19.48 4.80
C ARG A 663 -15.38 -20.57 5.76
N ARG A 664 -14.34 -21.32 5.38
CA ARG A 664 -13.76 -22.39 6.22
C ARG A 664 -13.24 -21.86 7.56
N HIS A 665 -12.63 -20.68 7.57
CA HIS A 665 -11.94 -20.15 8.75
C HIS A 665 -12.73 -19.12 9.56
N LEU A 666 -13.75 -18.50 8.96
CA LEU A 666 -14.61 -17.51 9.61
C LEU A 666 -15.90 -18.11 10.18
N GLY A 667 -16.28 -19.29 9.70
CA GLY A 667 -17.51 -19.94 10.11
C GLY A 667 -18.73 -19.50 9.29
N PRO A 668 -19.86 -20.20 9.45
CA PRO A 668 -21.07 -19.99 8.65
C PRO A 668 -21.78 -18.66 8.94
N ASP A 669 -21.52 -18.04 10.09
CA ASP A 669 -22.18 -16.81 10.53
C ASP A 669 -21.59 -15.54 9.88
N VAL A 670 -20.44 -15.66 9.21
CA VAL A 670 -19.82 -14.54 8.50
C VAL A 670 -20.15 -14.62 7.02
N GLN A 671 -20.91 -13.65 6.52
CA GLN A 671 -21.22 -13.51 5.11
C GLN A 671 -20.01 -12.96 4.35
N ILE A 672 -19.58 -13.66 3.31
CA ILE A 672 -18.54 -13.18 2.39
C ILE A 672 -19.22 -12.49 1.21
N ILE A 673 -18.99 -11.18 1.06
CA ILE A 673 -19.58 -10.35 0.01
C ILE A 673 -18.47 -9.93 -0.96
N PRO A 674 -18.42 -10.48 -2.19
CA PRO A 674 -17.47 -10.03 -3.18
C PRO A 674 -17.85 -8.64 -3.71
N ILE A 675 -16.86 -7.76 -3.85
CA ILE A 675 -17.00 -6.48 -4.55
C ILE A 675 -15.98 -6.49 -5.69
N HIS A 676 -16.47 -6.38 -6.92
CA HIS A 676 -15.61 -6.31 -8.09
C HIS A 676 -14.81 -5.01 -8.04
N CYS A 677 -13.48 -5.12 -8.02
CA CYS A 677 -12.57 -3.97 -7.94
C CYS A 677 -11.37 -4.12 -8.89
N SER A 678 -11.55 -4.82 -10.01
CA SER A 678 -10.49 -5.19 -10.95
C SER A 678 -9.72 -3.98 -11.53
N GLU A 679 -10.42 -2.90 -11.89
CA GLU A 679 -9.79 -1.64 -12.34
C GLU A 679 -9.05 -0.91 -11.19
N SER A 680 -9.55 -0.95 -9.97
CA SER A 680 -8.81 -0.43 -8.81
C SER A 680 -7.54 -1.24 -8.53
N GLN A 681 -7.59 -2.57 -8.66
CA GLN A 681 -6.42 -3.44 -8.53
C GLN A 681 -5.36 -3.15 -9.59
N ARG A 682 -5.78 -2.77 -10.81
CA ARG A 682 -4.85 -2.30 -11.85
C ARG A 682 -4.09 -1.02 -11.50
N ARG A 683 -4.58 -0.28 -10.51
CA ARG A 683 -3.99 0.96 -10.02
C ARG A 683 -3.24 0.77 -8.71
N ALA A 684 -2.91 -0.47 -8.36
CA ALA A 684 -2.27 -0.84 -7.10
C ALA A 684 -3.13 -0.46 -5.87
N GLY A 685 -4.38 -0.90 -5.84
CA GLY A 685 -5.23 -0.78 -4.64
C GLY A 685 -6.44 -1.71 -4.68
N GLY A 686 -7.08 -1.95 -3.54
CA GLY A 686 -8.29 -2.77 -3.44
C GLY A 686 -9.44 -2.02 -2.78
N ILE A 687 -10.34 -2.75 -2.12
CA ILE A 687 -11.46 -2.14 -1.40
C ILE A 687 -10.94 -1.36 -0.20
N HIS A 688 -10.12 -1.98 0.64
CA HIS A 688 -9.65 -1.36 1.88
C HIS A 688 -8.84 -0.09 1.60
N CYS A 689 -7.97 -0.06 0.58
CA CYS A 689 -7.27 1.17 0.17
C CYS A 689 -8.27 2.29 -0.24
N SER A 690 -9.40 1.93 -0.84
CA SER A 690 -10.36 2.87 -1.44
C SER A 690 -11.31 3.51 -0.43
N VAL A 691 -11.36 3.00 0.80
CA VAL A 691 -12.31 3.46 1.82
C VAL A 691 -11.58 3.81 3.11
N ALA A 692 -12.16 4.71 3.89
CA ALA A 692 -11.86 4.79 5.32
C ALA A 692 -13.16 4.54 6.10
N VAL A 693 -13.14 3.60 7.03
CA VAL A 693 -14.26 3.42 7.98
C VAL A 693 -14.36 4.69 8.84
N THR A 694 -15.56 5.13 9.21
CA THR A 694 -15.72 6.39 9.96
C THR A 694 -16.51 6.25 11.25
N ARG A 695 -17.29 5.18 11.44
CA ARG A 695 -18.13 4.99 12.63
C ARG A 695 -18.33 3.53 13.01
#